data_AF-A0A841E350-F1
#
_entry.id   AF-A0A841E350-F1
#
_cell.length_a   1.000
_cell.length_b   1.000
_cell.length_c   1.000
_cell.angle_alpha   90.00
_cell.angle_beta   90.00
_cell.angle_gamma   90.00
#
_symmetry.space_group_name_H-M   'P 1'
#
loop_
_entity.id
_entity.type
_entity.pdbx_description
1 polymer ?
#
loop_
_entity_poly.entity_id
_entity_poly.type
_entity_poly.pdbx_seq_one_letter_code
_entity_poly.pdbx_strand_id
1 'polypeptide(L)'
;MKHRLTTGIAAVAAAATLWSLPAVGYADDHPVSGLALVDTTEKVGPGISLNHVKTVDQRGWVDAQYLTIDLADKAVSTDLLTAGPVASGGPLSVAANKAGAVAGVNGEFFDIGNSNAALGGEVQNGQLLKTADASGRQHVGVSKDGIAQLVDLAVDSTATFAGADHKVLTINAANGGGVPANGLVAYTPIWGEYSRNRGFGTADVAEVLVQHNKVVSVTPTGPAGSGPIPADGFYLVGRDEAAAALRALQPGDAVTLHYELADNAAKSMKFALGQGGTIVRNGQVVPGLDRSIAPRTALGFKNGGRMLVLATWDGLGGTGKGGVGIDREAQDLADRGIETAVNLDGGGSTTMVARALGADGATVRNNPSDGQERNDPNGVGVFVSPGDGKVHELLLSGDAAADGGLKVFPGMHRMLTAKAVDNHLTPAAIDPKKLVWKANGGNIKYGTLTAGGRGPITVTAQVGRIKKVQRVDVLGPLAALELSNTRLSLSEATPANAVNVAVTGRDGQGYTAPIDPRDLKLDYDHGVVDIQAAGGKLKITPLKNAGTILTISAAGQVVKLPITVGVETKVVYDFNDDVLQRWNNNSTAATTRSADPDGLRIDFPAMRNVGISANGAANRIQVPGQPLRLRLRIKSSIDVPSGLTYAGLFDGNGKSLGLYGSGLRAGPDYQNVTWTVPANTVYPISISSFQGINTAVAQQKAGTFVLDRFEADVPTAIELPARPDLVADPLVSADGNLAGGTFKFATLSDVQFTADNPALAQVATAALARIRKTRPDLVVLNGDITDRGLPQDLSLARKVLTDAGCDLIPVGKEPAPNSTPKGSTLPCYYVPGNHESYGLNNTQSDLTNFTNEFGQPYRTFDHKGTRFVLLASALGTLRTSAWDQLPMLKQALASAATDRSIRNVMVFAHHPVDDPEETKSSQLGDRDEVALIEKLLTNFRNSTRKGAAMVGSHAQVANVHRVEGVPYAVLPSSGKNPYGTPERGGFTGWVDWSVDARRPAGGQWLEADVRAFAQSITLDTPAALRIGATTRLSGRIVQPEGVGTGTRVVPLRYPISVHWSGSPNLAIGSGPAVVLAARVTGKVAVLDPVTRKLTALRPGKVTVSVTNDSMRPYTGGASLAPVTGSATISVQR
;
A
#
# COMPACT_ATOMS: atom_id res chain seq x y z
N MET A 1 53.25 -22.71 71.50
CA MET A 1 52.90 -23.74 72.50
C MET A 1 51.42 -24.10 72.33
N LYS A 2 51.11 -25.42 72.23
CA LYS A 2 49.93 -26.20 72.74
C LYS A 2 48.60 -25.44 72.98
N HIS A 3 47.38 -25.90 72.71
CA HIS A 3 46.77 -27.20 72.37
C HIS A 3 45.23 -26.99 72.14
N ARG A 4 44.62 -27.69 71.17
CA ARG A 4 43.37 -28.52 71.19
C ARG A 4 41.95 -27.94 71.49
N LEU A 5 40.99 -28.56 70.76
CA LEU A 5 39.56 -28.90 71.07
C LEU A 5 38.53 -27.74 71.07
N THR A 6 37.22 -27.88 70.76
CA THR A 6 36.33 -28.61 69.82
C THR A 6 34.89 -28.17 70.17
N THR A 7 33.96 -28.25 69.21
CA THR A 7 32.51 -28.54 69.35
C THR A 7 31.55 -27.61 70.12
N GLY A 8 30.61 -27.01 69.37
CA GLY A 8 29.16 -27.26 69.48
C GLY A 8 28.35 -26.41 70.47
N ILE A 9 27.33 -25.70 69.96
CA ILE A 9 25.94 -25.68 70.44
C ILE A 9 25.06 -25.11 69.32
N ALA A 10 24.00 -25.85 68.99
CA ALA A 10 22.94 -25.48 68.06
C ALA A 10 21.84 -24.68 68.79
N ALA A 11 21.20 -23.74 68.11
CA ALA A 11 19.87 -23.26 68.44
C ALA A 11 19.10 -22.88 67.17
N VAL A 12 17.90 -23.41 67.09
CA VAL A 12 16.94 -23.37 65.99
C VAL A 12 16.25 -22.00 65.89
N ALA A 13 16.11 -21.45 64.69
CA ALA A 13 15.05 -20.49 64.36
C ALA A 13 14.62 -20.71 62.90
N ALA A 14 13.36 -21.11 62.72
CA ALA A 14 12.75 -21.40 61.44
C ALA A 14 12.58 -20.12 60.61
N ALA A 15 13.14 -20.10 59.39
CA ALA A 15 12.86 -19.10 58.37
C ALA A 15 11.97 -19.72 57.30
N ALA A 16 10.73 -19.22 57.20
CA ALA A 16 9.80 -19.53 56.13
C ALA A 16 10.28 -18.90 54.82
N THR A 17 10.84 -19.70 53.93
CA THR A 17 11.14 -19.32 52.54
C THR A 17 9.85 -19.39 51.72
N LEU A 18 9.25 -18.22 51.49
CA LEU A 18 8.25 -18.02 50.43
C LEU A 18 8.93 -18.28 49.08
N TRP A 19 8.57 -19.39 48.44
CA TRP A 19 8.90 -19.64 47.04
C TRP A 19 8.09 -18.68 46.17
N SER A 20 8.74 -17.61 45.70
CA SER A 20 8.28 -16.86 44.55
C SER A 20 8.42 -17.74 43.31
N LEU A 21 7.35 -18.42 42.93
CA LEU A 21 7.25 -19.03 41.60
C LEU A 21 7.30 -17.88 40.57
N PRO A 22 8.21 -17.91 39.58
CA PRO A 22 8.20 -16.91 38.52
C PRO A 22 6.91 -17.07 37.72
N ALA A 23 6.17 -15.98 37.54
CA ALA A 23 5.14 -15.91 36.53
C ALA A 23 5.80 -16.20 35.18
N VAL A 24 5.47 -17.34 34.58
CA VAL A 24 5.88 -17.70 33.22
C VAL A 24 5.17 -16.72 32.29
N GLY A 25 5.82 -15.61 31.98
CA GLY A 25 5.45 -14.79 30.84
C GLY A 25 5.82 -15.56 29.58
N TYR A 26 4.84 -16.17 28.93
CA TYR A 26 4.99 -16.62 27.54
C TYR A 26 5.17 -15.37 26.67
N ALA A 27 6.42 -14.96 26.48
CA ALA A 27 6.80 -14.18 25.31
C ALA A 27 6.86 -15.19 24.15
N ASP A 28 5.79 -15.24 23.36
CA ASP A 28 5.75 -15.96 22.08
C ASP A 28 6.66 -15.23 21.09
N ASP A 29 7.98 -15.39 21.25
CA ASP A 29 8.98 -14.95 20.28
C ASP A 29 9.04 -16.02 19.17
N HIS A 30 8.03 -16.02 18.30
CA HIS A 30 8.01 -16.91 17.15
C HIS A 30 8.96 -16.37 16.07
N PRO A 31 9.90 -17.16 15.56
CA PRO A 31 10.78 -16.70 14.49
C PRO A 31 9.96 -16.41 13.24
N VAL A 32 9.78 -15.13 12.93
CA VAL A 32 9.13 -14.69 11.69
C VAL A 32 10.12 -14.84 10.53
N SER A 33 9.76 -15.64 9.53
CA SER A 33 10.57 -15.81 8.32
C SER A 33 10.50 -14.58 7.41
N GLY A 34 11.65 -14.17 6.85
CA GLY A 34 11.76 -13.04 5.92
C GLY A 34 11.94 -11.66 6.60
N LEU A 35 11.66 -10.59 5.84
CA LEU A 35 11.73 -9.20 6.30
C LEU A 35 10.33 -8.69 6.65
N ALA A 36 10.11 -8.31 7.91
CA ALA A 36 8.79 -7.91 8.41
C ALA A 36 8.47 -6.42 8.16
N LEU A 37 7.48 -6.16 7.30
CA LEU A 37 6.80 -4.88 7.18
C LEU A 37 5.81 -4.68 8.33
N VAL A 38 5.05 -5.71 8.67
CA VAL A 38 4.17 -5.74 9.87
C VAL A 38 4.54 -6.95 10.71
N ASP A 39 4.64 -6.72 12.01
CA ASP A 39 4.71 -7.78 13.02
C ASP A 39 4.17 -7.16 14.31
N THR A 40 2.89 -7.39 14.55
CA THR A 40 2.17 -6.80 15.69
C THR A 40 1.32 -7.85 16.37
N THR A 41 1.25 -7.78 17.69
CA THR A 41 0.41 -8.67 18.49
C THR A 41 -0.49 -7.83 19.38
N GLU A 42 -1.79 -8.06 19.29
CA GLU A 42 -2.77 -7.47 20.19
C GLU A 42 -3.47 -8.55 21.01
N LYS A 43 -3.91 -8.19 22.21
CA LYS A 43 -4.79 -9.03 23.01
C LYS A 43 -6.22 -8.85 22.52
N VAL A 44 -6.99 -9.93 22.50
CA VAL A 44 -8.44 -9.92 22.18
C VAL A 44 -9.27 -10.26 23.42
N GLY A 45 -8.72 -11.10 24.31
CA GLY A 45 -9.35 -11.58 25.53
C GLY A 45 -8.35 -12.34 26.42
N PRO A 46 -8.80 -12.91 27.54
CA PRO A 46 -7.97 -13.75 28.40
C PRO A 46 -7.53 -14.97 27.59
N GLY A 47 -6.24 -15.29 27.58
CA GLY A 47 -5.70 -16.39 26.78
C GLY A 47 -5.85 -16.26 25.26
N ILE A 48 -6.28 -15.10 24.74
CA ILE A 48 -6.53 -14.88 23.30
C ILE A 48 -5.68 -13.72 22.76
N SER A 49 -4.84 -14.00 21.78
CA SER A 49 -4.00 -13.02 21.10
C SER A 49 -4.13 -13.12 19.58
N LEU A 50 -4.07 -11.96 18.91
CA LEU A 50 -4.05 -11.84 17.46
C LEU A 50 -2.70 -11.29 17.02
N ASN A 51 -1.95 -12.09 16.27
CA ASN A 51 -0.67 -11.71 15.66
C ASN A 51 -0.87 -11.45 14.16
N HIS A 52 -0.57 -10.23 13.70
CA HIS A 52 -0.57 -9.85 12.29
C HIS A 52 0.86 -9.72 11.80
N VAL A 53 1.20 -10.51 10.78
CA VAL A 53 2.53 -10.60 10.19
C VAL A 53 2.43 -10.36 8.69
N LYS A 54 3.11 -9.32 8.22
CA LYS A 54 3.32 -9.06 6.79
C LYS A 54 4.80 -9.05 6.49
N THR A 55 5.28 -10.08 5.79
CA THR A 55 6.71 -10.28 5.51
C THR A 55 6.98 -10.49 4.04
N VAL A 56 8.21 -10.23 3.62
CA VAL A 56 8.71 -10.55 2.29
C VAL A 56 9.89 -11.50 2.37
N ASP A 57 9.87 -12.54 1.54
CA ASP A 57 11.01 -13.41 1.24
C ASP A 57 11.30 -13.44 -0.28
N GLN A 58 12.26 -14.25 -0.73
CA GLN A 58 12.58 -14.38 -2.16
C GLN A 58 11.35 -14.76 -3.02
N ARG A 59 10.40 -15.52 -2.47
CA ARG A 59 9.18 -15.99 -3.14
C ARG A 59 8.12 -14.88 -3.25
N GLY A 60 8.13 -13.90 -2.36
CA GLY A 60 7.22 -12.75 -2.40
C GLY A 60 6.70 -12.33 -1.03
N TRP A 61 5.65 -11.50 -1.04
CA TRP A 61 4.95 -11.06 0.15
C TRP A 61 4.03 -12.14 0.70
N VAL A 62 3.98 -12.23 2.03
CA VAL A 62 3.01 -13.01 2.80
C VAL A 62 2.36 -12.06 3.79
N ASP A 63 1.03 -12.01 3.82
CA ASP A 63 0.25 -11.21 4.77
C ASP A 63 -0.69 -12.17 5.50
N ALA A 64 -0.42 -12.40 6.79
CA ALA A 64 -1.04 -13.47 7.55
C ALA A 64 -1.44 -13.02 8.96
N GLN A 65 -2.56 -13.54 9.44
CA GLN A 65 -3.09 -13.31 10.76
C GLN A 65 -3.21 -14.63 11.52
N TYR A 66 -2.79 -14.65 12.77
CA TYR A 66 -2.81 -15.83 13.64
C TYR A 66 -3.53 -15.47 14.94
N LEU A 67 -4.68 -16.09 15.17
CA LEU A 67 -5.44 -15.99 16.40
C LEU A 67 -5.11 -17.20 17.27
N THR A 68 -4.35 -16.99 18.34
CA THR A 68 -3.99 -18.03 19.32
C THR A 68 -4.98 -18.01 20.48
N ILE A 69 -5.51 -19.17 20.83
CA ILE A 69 -6.55 -19.35 21.85
C ILE A 69 -6.13 -20.44 22.84
N ASP A 70 -6.02 -20.08 24.12
CA ASP A 70 -5.87 -21.02 25.22
C ASP A 70 -7.22 -21.60 25.64
N LEU A 71 -7.47 -22.87 25.29
CA LEU A 71 -8.70 -23.58 25.64
C LEU A 71 -8.68 -24.11 27.08
N ALA A 72 -7.56 -24.02 27.81
CA ALA A 72 -7.51 -24.33 29.23
C ALA A 72 -8.01 -23.18 30.11
N ASP A 73 -8.12 -21.96 29.57
CA ASP A 73 -8.72 -20.82 30.26
C ASP A 73 -10.23 -21.02 30.37
N LYS A 74 -10.74 -21.06 31.61
CA LYS A 74 -12.17 -21.30 31.89
C LYS A 74 -13.08 -20.18 31.41
N ALA A 75 -12.53 -19.00 31.15
CA ALA A 75 -13.30 -17.89 30.59
C ALA A 75 -13.47 -18.01 29.07
N VAL A 76 -12.76 -18.91 28.40
CA VAL A 76 -12.74 -19.07 26.94
C VAL A 76 -13.53 -20.29 26.52
N SER A 77 -14.32 -20.16 25.46
CA SER A 77 -14.96 -21.29 24.78
C SER A 77 -15.02 -21.05 23.27
N THR A 78 -15.25 -22.10 22.51
CA THR A 78 -15.39 -22.05 21.06
C THR A 78 -16.64 -22.80 20.61
N ASP A 79 -17.27 -22.33 19.54
CA ASP A 79 -18.46 -22.96 18.95
C ASP A 79 -18.56 -22.62 17.45
N LEU A 80 -19.46 -23.30 16.75
CA LEU A 80 -19.75 -23.01 15.34
C LEU A 80 -20.51 -21.68 15.21
N LEU A 81 -20.08 -20.81 14.31
CA LEU A 81 -20.86 -19.67 13.83
C LEU A 81 -21.67 -20.12 12.63
N THR A 82 -22.92 -19.68 12.53
CA THR A 82 -23.80 -20.00 11.39
C THR A 82 -24.47 -18.74 10.86
N ALA A 83 -24.69 -18.67 9.55
CA ALA A 83 -25.41 -17.57 8.91
C ALA A 83 -26.93 -17.59 9.23
N GLY A 84 -27.45 -18.72 9.71
CA GLY A 84 -28.88 -18.94 9.94
C GLY A 84 -29.24 -20.40 9.66
N PRO A 85 -30.27 -20.68 8.84
CA PRO A 85 -30.54 -22.03 8.34
C PRO A 85 -29.34 -22.64 7.61
N VAL A 86 -29.26 -23.96 7.56
CA VAL A 86 -28.18 -24.73 6.93
C VAL A 86 -27.98 -24.35 5.46
N ALA A 87 -29.06 -24.19 4.68
CA ALA A 87 -28.98 -23.76 3.28
C ALA A 87 -29.03 -22.22 3.18
N SER A 88 -28.11 -21.54 3.86
CA SER A 88 -27.93 -20.10 3.78
C SER A 88 -26.45 -19.72 3.95
N GLY A 89 -26.09 -18.50 3.59
CA GLY A 89 -24.75 -17.95 3.78
C GLY A 89 -24.81 -16.46 4.10
N GLY A 90 -23.81 -15.96 4.80
CA GLY A 90 -23.73 -14.55 5.17
C GLY A 90 -22.33 -14.13 5.63
N PRO A 91 -22.07 -12.83 5.79
CA PRO A 91 -20.78 -12.35 6.23
C PRO A 91 -20.41 -12.87 7.62
N LEU A 92 -19.16 -13.29 7.81
CA LEU A 92 -18.66 -13.82 9.08
C LEU A 92 -18.84 -12.81 10.23
N SER A 93 -18.58 -11.53 9.98
CA SER A 93 -18.73 -10.47 10.98
C SER A 93 -20.16 -10.36 11.52
N VAL A 94 -21.18 -10.62 10.69
CA VAL A 94 -22.59 -10.61 11.10
C VAL A 94 -22.88 -11.82 11.98
N ALA A 95 -22.44 -13.01 11.58
CA ALA A 95 -22.63 -14.24 12.35
C ALA A 95 -21.92 -14.17 13.72
N ALA A 96 -20.66 -13.69 13.74
CA ALA A 96 -19.88 -13.51 14.96
C ALA A 96 -20.56 -12.55 15.95
N ASN A 97 -20.98 -11.37 15.49
CA ASN A 97 -21.62 -10.38 16.34
C ASN A 97 -23.01 -10.84 16.82
N LYS A 98 -23.80 -11.51 15.98
CA LYS A 98 -25.09 -12.10 16.36
C LYS A 98 -24.93 -13.14 17.47
N ALA A 99 -23.88 -13.96 17.41
CA ALA A 99 -23.59 -14.97 18.42
C ALA A 99 -22.93 -14.41 19.69
N GLY A 100 -22.39 -13.18 19.65
CA GLY A 100 -21.60 -12.61 20.73
C GLY A 100 -20.16 -13.12 20.78
N ALA A 101 -19.63 -13.61 19.66
CA ALA A 101 -18.24 -14.04 19.55
C ALA A 101 -17.30 -12.83 19.60
N VAL A 102 -16.16 -12.99 20.28
CA VAL A 102 -15.11 -11.97 20.35
C VAL A 102 -14.14 -12.06 19.17
N ALA A 103 -14.06 -13.21 18.51
CA ALA A 103 -13.26 -13.43 17.32
C ALA A 103 -13.73 -14.68 16.56
N GLY A 104 -13.21 -14.88 15.35
CA GLY A 104 -13.44 -16.09 14.57
C GLY A 104 -12.86 -16.04 13.17
N VAL A 105 -12.93 -17.17 12.47
CA VAL A 105 -12.59 -17.29 11.04
C VAL A 105 -13.72 -17.97 10.28
N ASN A 106 -13.73 -17.84 8.95
CA ASN A 106 -14.64 -18.59 8.09
C ASN A 106 -14.40 -20.11 8.24
N GLY A 107 -15.43 -20.89 7.94
CA GLY A 107 -15.42 -22.32 8.16
C GLY A 107 -15.04 -23.11 6.91
N GLU A 108 -15.85 -24.11 6.62
CA GLU A 108 -15.50 -25.12 5.63
C GLU A 108 -16.03 -24.86 4.22
N PHE A 109 -15.68 -25.76 3.29
CA PHE A 109 -16.11 -25.70 1.89
C PHE A 109 -17.62 -25.93 1.79
N PHE A 110 -18.25 -25.34 0.78
CA PHE A 110 -19.70 -25.32 0.66
C PHE A 110 -20.18 -25.33 -0.79
N ASP A 111 -21.49 -25.58 -0.99
CA ASP A 111 -22.17 -25.57 -2.29
C ASP A 111 -22.39 -24.12 -2.79
N ILE A 112 -21.28 -23.46 -3.09
CA ILE A 112 -21.20 -22.06 -3.49
C ILE A 112 -22.02 -21.77 -4.76
N GLY A 113 -22.72 -20.63 -4.75
CA GLY A 113 -23.57 -20.20 -5.86
C GLY A 113 -24.88 -20.99 -5.99
N ASN A 114 -25.19 -21.86 -5.03
CA ASN A 114 -26.38 -22.70 -5.02
C ASN A 114 -27.05 -22.66 -3.63
N SER A 115 -27.03 -23.76 -2.87
CA SER A 115 -27.66 -23.82 -1.55
C SER A 115 -26.91 -23.02 -0.48
N ASN A 116 -25.63 -22.73 -0.72
CA ASN A 116 -24.65 -22.25 0.25
C ASN A 116 -24.40 -23.20 1.43
N ALA A 117 -25.03 -24.37 1.51
CA ALA A 117 -24.83 -25.29 2.61
C ALA A 117 -23.39 -25.85 2.62
N ALA A 118 -22.81 -26.00 3.81
CA ALA A 118 -21.51 -26.63 4.00
C ALA A 118 -21.50 -28.08 3.50
N LEU A 119 -20.36 -28.56 3.00
CA LEU A 119 -20.22 -29.93 2.49
C LEU A 119 -20.04 -30.96 3.61
N GLY A 120 -19.39 -30.58 4.70
CA GLY A 120 -19.16 -31.42 5.88
C GLY A 120 -20.35 -31.45 6.84
N GLY A 121 -20.15 -32.16 7.96
CA GLY A 121 -21.15 -32.26 9.02
C GLY A 121 -20.95 -31.12 10.01
N GLU A 122 -22.06 -30.63 10.58
CA GLU A 122 -22.04 -29.52 11.52
C GLU A 122 -22.56 -29.97 12.88
N VAL A 123 -21.72 -29.81 13.90
CA VAL A 123 -22.13 -29.87 15.30
C VAL A 123 -22.01 -28.47 15.87
N GLN A 124 -23.08 -27.98 16.50
CA GLN A 124 -23.10 -26.70 17.21
C GLN A 124 -23.71 -26.91 18.59
N ASN A 125 -23.09 -26.34 19.63
CA ASN A 125 -23.52 -26.53 21.01
C ASN A 125 -23.75 -28.01 21.41
N GLY A 126 -22.97 -28.92 20.83
CA GLY A 126 -23.06 -30.37 21.03
C GLY A 126 -24.25 -31.06 20.37
N GLN A 127 -24.97 -30.39 19.46
CA GLN A 127 -26.07 -30.92 18.68
C GLN A 127 -25.70 -31.04 17.20
N LEU A 128 -26.07 -32.15 16.57
CA LEU A 128 -25.91 -32.35 15.13
C LEU A 128 -26.95 -31.53 14.37
N LEU A 129 -26.48 -30.59 13.54
CA LEU A 129 -27.33 -29.78 12.67
C LEU A 129 -27.47 -30.41 11.28
N LYS A 130 -26.38 -30.90 10.71
CA LYS A 130 -26.38 -31.60 9.43
C LYS A 130 -25.31 -32.68 9.38
N THR A 131 -25.55 -33.70 8.57
CA THR A 131 -24.49 -34.66 8.22
C THR A 131 -23.59 -34.08 7.12
N ALA A 132 -22.44 -34.73 6.89
CA ALA A 132 -21.71 -34.52 5.65
C ALA A 132 -22.58 -34.91 4.44
N ASP A 133 -22.25 -34.35 3.27
CA ASP A 133 -22.75 -34.85 1.99
C ASP A 133 -22.41 -36.34 1.83
N ALA A 134 -23.18 -37.06 1.00
CA ALA A 134 -23.09 -38.51 0.84
C ALA A 134 -21.70 -39.01 0.37
N SER A 135 -20.90 -38.14 -0.25
CA SER A 135 -19.50 -38.41 -0.61
C SER A 135 -18.56 -38.50 0.60
N GLY A 136 -19.04 -38.11 1.78
CA GLY A 136 -18.27 -38.04 3.01
C GLY A 136 -17.35 -36.83 3.08
N ARG A 137 -16.95 -36.50 4.31
CA ARG A 137 -15.90 -35.52 4.62
C ARG A 137 -15.28 -35.88 5.95
N GLN A 138 -14.04 -35.49 6.16
CA GLN A 138 -13.39 -35.57 7.46
C GLN A 138 -13.67 -34.29 8.26
N HIS A 139 -13.55 -34.32 9.58
CA HIS A 139 -13.95 -33.19 10.44
C HIS A 139 -12.90 -32.85 11.49
N VAL A 140 -13.01 -31.63 12.00
CA VAL A 140 -12.23 -31.10 13.11
C VAL A 140 -13.14 -30.30 14.02
N GLY A 141 -12.80 -30.18 15.30
CA GLY A 141 -13.55 -29.34 16.21
C GLY A 141 -12.95 -29.31 17.61
N VAL A 142 -13.73 -28.81 18.57
CA VAL A 142 -13.36 -28.79 20.00
C VAL A 142 -14.39 -29.54 20.82
N SER A 143 -13.94 -30.41 21.73
CA SER A 143 -14.79 -31.13 22.65
C SER A 143 -15.38 -30.23 23.75
N LYS A 144 -16.40 -30.72 24.46
CA LYS A 144 -16.99 -30.04 25.63
C LYS A 144 -15.98 -29.79 26.76
N ASP A 145 -14.87 -30.53 26.78
CA ASP A 145 -13.78 -30.39 27.75
C ASP A 145 -12.66 -29.42 27.27
N GLY A 146 -12.86 -28.74 26.14
CA GLY A 146 -11.90 -27.76 25.61
C GLY A 146 -10.69 -28.40 24.92
N ILE A 147 -10.87 -29.56 24.27
CA ILE A 147 -9.80 -30.25 23.52
C ILE A 147 -10.09 -30.19 22.02
N ALA A 148 -9.22 -29.52 21.27
CA ALA A 148 -9.23 -29.53 19.82
C ALA A 148 -8.72 -30.88 19.27
N GLN A 149 -9.46 -31.49 18.34
CA GLN A 149 -9.12 -32.79 17.77
C GLN A 149 -9.77 -33.02 16.40
N LEU A 150 -9.18 -33.93 15.61
CA LEU A 150 -9.84 -34.52 14.45
C LEU A 150 -10.94 -35.48 14.93
N VAL A 151 -12.06 -35.55 14.23
CA VAL A 151 -13.23 -36.36 14.62
C VAL A 151 -13.93 -36.92 13.39
N ASP A 152 -14.52 -38.11 13.52
CA ASP A 152 -15.43 -38.68 12.53
C ASP A 152 -16.87 -38.36 12.96
N LEU A 153 -17.64 -37.70 12.10
CA LEU A 153 -19.06 -37.41 12.33
C LEU A 153 -19.97 -38.40 11.61
N ALA A 154 -19.66 -39.70 11.68
CA ALA A 154 -20.56 -40.76 11.26
C ALA A 154 -21.90 -40.68 12.00
N VAL A 155 -23.01 -40.95 11.30
CA VAL A 155 -24.37 -40.81 11.83
C VAL A 155 -25.19 -42.07 11.59
N ASP A 156 -25.76 -42.58 12.68
CA ASP A 156 -26.76 -43.63 12.66
C ASP A 156 -28.13 -43.00 12.49
N SER A 157 -28.57 -42.91 11.22
CA SER A 157 -29.87 -42.36 10.84
C SER A 157 -30.77 -43.36 10.13
N THR A 158 -32.04 -43.41 10.56
CA THR A 158 -33.06 -44.34 10.09
C THR A 158 -34.42 -43.64 10.07
N ALA A 159 -35.18 -43.85 9.00
CA ALA A 159 -36.60 -43.53 8.93
C ALA A 159 -37.39 -44.84 9.01
N THR A 160 -38.33 -44.95 9.95
CA THR A 160 -39.17 -46.14 10.11
C THR A 160 -40.57 -45.84 9.60
N PHE A 161 -41.01 -46.58 8.58
CA PHE A 161 -42.34 -46.48 8.01
C PHE A 161 -42.74 -47.81 7.35
N ALA A 162 -44.04 -48.04 7.16
CA ALA A 162 -44.57 -49.30 6.63
C ALA A 162 -44.08 -50.57 7.40
N GLY A 163 -43.75 -50.42 8.69
CA GLY A 163 -43.25 -51.51 9.54
C GLY A 163 -41.79 -51.92 9.29
N ALA A 164 -41.02 -51.14 8.51
CA ALA A 164 -39.63 -51.41 8.19
C ALA A 164 -38.73 -50.19 8.43
N ASP A 165 -37.45 -50.47 8.70
CA ASP A 165 -36.41 -49.45 8.83
C ASP A 165 -35.77 -49.16 7.47
N HIS A 166 -35.71 -47.87 7.13
CA HIS A 166 -35.07 -47.38 5.92
C HIS A 166 -33.86 -46.52 6.30
N LYS A 167 -32.68 -46.87 5.79
CA LYS A 167 -31.46 -46.09 6.03
C LYS A 167 -31.62 -44.70 5.42
N VAL A 168 -31.45 -43.67 6.23
CA VAL A 168 -31.31 -42.29 5.74
C VAL A 168 -29.82 -42.05 5.49
N LEU A 169 -29.47 -41.56 4.30
CA LEU A 169 -28.08 -41.34 3.92
C LEU A 169 -27.53 -40.06 4.54
N THR A 170 -28.33 -38.99 4.50
CA THR A 170 -27.93 -37.66 4.99
C THR A 170 -29.09 -36.91 5.60
N ILE A 171 -28.78 -36.01 6.53
CA ILE A 171 -29.72 -35.09 7.19
C ILE A 171 -29.29 -33.66 6.85
N ASN A 172 -30.20 -32.86 6.28
CA ASN A 172 -29.97 -31.45 5.90
C ASN A 172 -28.74 -31.23 5.00
N ALA A 173 -28.45 -32.15 4.09
CA ALA A 173 -27.29 -32.05 3.19
C ALA A 173 -27.72 -31.67 1.76
N ALA A 174 -26.96 -30.81 1.11
CA ALA A 174 -27.24 -30.40 -0.28
C ALA A 174 -26.92 -31.52 -1.27
N ASN A 175 -25.92 -32.35 -0.97
CA ASN A 175 -25.44 -33.44 -1.82
C ASN A 175 -25.13 -32.95 -3.24
N GLY A 176 -24.32 -31.89 -3.35
CA GLY A 176 -24.01 -31.26 -4.65
C GLY A 176 -23.32 -32.20 -5.65
N GLY A 177 -22.62 -33.22 -5.15
CA GLY A 177 -22.05 -34.31 -5.95
C GLY A 177 -23.05 -35.38 -6.40
N GLY A 178 -24.32 -35.28 -5.98
CA GLY A 178 -25.40 -36.21 -6.28
C GLY A 178 -25.72 -37.15 -5.12
N VAL A 179 -27.00 -37.49 -4.98
CA VAL A 179 -27.49 -38.54 -4.06
C VAL A 179 -27.34 -39.89 -4.76
N PRO A 180 -26.70 -40.92 -4.15
CA PRO A 180 -26.58 -42.24 -4.74
C PRO A 180 -27.93 -42.87 -5.13
N ALA A 181 -27.91 -43.81 -6.09
CA ALA A 181 -29.10 -44.57 -6.47
C ALA A 181 -29.74 -45.24 -5.24
N ASN A 182 -31.07 -45.28 -5.20
CA ASN A 182 -31.87 -45.79 -4.07
C ASN A 182 -31.69 -45.02 -2.75
N GLY A 183 -31.10 -43.81 -2.79
CA GLY A 183 -30.82 -43.01 -1.60
C GLY A 183 -32.04 -42.31 -1.02
N LEU A 184 -32.09 -42.23 0.32
CA LEU A 184 -33.09 -41.50 1.08
C LEU A 184 -32.42 -40.37 1.87
N VAL A 185 -32.93 -39.15 1.77
CA VAL A 185 -32.42 -37.95 2.46
C VAL A 185 -33.52 -37.35 3.33
N ALA A 186 -33.19 -36.88 4.53
CA ALA A 186 -34.13 -36.15 5.38
C ALA A 186 -33.77 -34.66 5.48
N TYR A 187 -34.80 -33.81 5.45
CA TYR A 187 -34.68 -32.37 5.67
C TYR A 187 -35.59 -31.95 6.82
N THR A 188 -35.01 -31.25 7.79
CA THR A 188 -35.66 -30.77 9.01
C THR A 188 -35.78 -29.24 8.97
N PRO A 189 -36.46 -28.57 9.91
CA PRO A 189 -36.71 -27.13 9.87
C PRO A 189 -35.45 -26.26 9.73
N ILE A 190 -34.32 -26.72 10.24
CA ILE A 190 -33.05 -26.01 10.15
C ILE A 190 -32.45 -25.99 8.73
N TRP A 191 -32.96 -26.77 7.77
CA TRP A 191 -32.56 -26.67 6.36
C TRP A 191 -32.84 -25.27 5.79
N GLY A 192 -33.98 -24.67 6.16
CA GLY A 192 -34.47 -23.43 5.59
C GLY A 192 -35.33 -23.66 4.35
N GLU A 193 -35.36 -22.68 3.44
CA GLU A 193 -36.33 -22.64 2.34
C GLU A 193 -35.75 -23.08 0.99
N TYR A 194 -34.45 -23.38 0.91
CA TYR A 194 -33.80 -23.77 -0.33
C TYR A 194 -34.38 -25.10 -0.87
N SER A 195 -34.32 -25.28 -2.20
CA SER A 195 -34.84 -26.50 -2.83
C SER A 195 -34.17 -27.76 -2.29
N ARG A 196 -34.99 -28.74 -1.89
CA ARG A 196 -34.56 -30.06 -1.44
C ARG A 196 -34.17 -30.99 -2.60
N ASN A 197 -34.24 -30.50 -3.84
CA ASN A 197 -33.94 -31.25 -5.07
C ASN A 197 -32.47 -31.15 -5.54
N ARG A 198 -31.62 -30.33 -4.89
CA ARG A 198 -30.25 -30.00 -5.36
C ARG A 198 -29.41 -31.21 -5.79
N GLY A 199 -29.37 -32.26 -4.97
CA GLY A 199 -28.60 -33.48 -5.24
C GLY A 199 -29.29 -34.55 -6.08
N PHE A 200 -30.52 -34.33 -6.54
CA PHE A 200 -31.32 -35.35 -7.22
C PHE A 200 -31.38 -35.17 -8.75
N GLY A 201 -31.15 -33.96 -9.26
CA GLY A 201 -31.14 -33.69 -10.71
C GLY A 201 -32.46 -34.10 -11.39
N THR A 202 -32.35 -34.93 -12.43
CA THR A 202 -33.49 -35.49 -13.20
C THR A 202 -33.82 -36.94 -12.82
N ALA A 203 -33.34 -37.43 -11.65
CA ALA A 203 -33.62 -38.79 -11.19
C ALA A 203 -35.11 -39.02 -10.90
N ASP A 204 -35.49 -40.28 -10.69
CA ASP A 204 -36.83 -40.61 -10.20
C ASP A 204 -36.93 -40.23 -8.71
N VAL A 205 -37.80 -39.25 -8.39
CA VAL A 205 -37.88 -38.63 -7.06
C VAL A 205 -39.31 -38.64 -6.54
N ALA A 206 -39.45 -38.89 -5.24
CA ALA A 206 -40.65 -38.63 -4.47
C ALA A 206 -40.28 -37.95 -3.14
N GLU A 207 -41.18 -37.09 -2.65
CA GLU A 207 -41.00 -36.33 -1.41
C GLU A 207 -42.21 -36.53 -0.49
N VAL A 208 -41.98 -36.68 0.80
CA VAL A 208 -43.04 -36.85 1.82
C VAL A 208 -42.84 -35.86 2.94
N LEU A 209 -43.88 -35.07 3.24
CA LEU A 209 -43.94 -34.25 4.45
C LEU A 209 -44.49 -35.09 5.60
N VAL A 210 -43.76 -35.11 6.71
CA VAL A 210 -44.18 -35.72 7.97
C VAL A 210 -44.30 -34.62 9.01
N GLN A 211 -45.40 -34.58 9.75
CA GLN A 211 -45.57 -33.72 10.93
C GLN A 211 -46.16 -34.55 12.07
N HIS A 212 -45.71 -34.32 13.30
CA HIS A 212 -46.15 -35.11 14.46
C HIS A 212 -46.04 -36.63 14.24
N ASN A 213 -44.97 -37.08 13.57
CA ASN A 213 -44.72 -38.46 13.15
C ASN A 213 -45.82 -39.08 12.26
N LYS A 214 -46.59 -38.24 11.55
CA LYS A 214 -47.59 -38.68 10.57
C LYS A 214 -47.37 -38.03 9.22
N VAL A 215 -47.58 -38.78 8.15
CA VAL A 215 -47.56 -38.24 6.78
C VAL A 215 -48.67 -37.20 6.63
N VAL A 216 -48.31 -36.02 6.13
CA VAL A 216 -49.23 -34.94 5.81
C VAL A 216 -49.48 -34.88 4.32
N SER A 217 -48.43 -35.03 3.51
CA SER A 217 -48.53 -35.01 2.05
C SER A 217 -47.45 -35.86 1.41
N VAL A 218 -47.80 -36.50 0.29
CA VAL A 218 -46.87 -37.21 -0.59
C VAL A 218 -46.85 -36.52 -1.95
N THR A 219 -45.67 -36.11 -2.38
CA THR A 219 -45.39 -35.59 -3.73
C THR A 219 -44.78 -36.74 -4.53
N PRO A 220 -45.55 -37.43 -5.39
CA PRO A 220 -45.14 -38.70 -5.98
C PRO A 220 -44.14 -38.54 -7.13
N THR A 221 -43.96 -37.34 -7.68
CA THR A 221 -43.05 -37.09 -8.80
C THR A 221 -42.21 -35.87 -8.54
N GLY A 222 -40.92 -35.95 -8.84
CA GLY A 222 -39.99 -34.84 -8.73
C GLY A 222 -40.28 -33.68 -9.71
N PRO A 223 -39.59 -32.54 -9.56
CA PRO A 223 -38.55 -32.29 -8.55
C PRO A 223 -39.10 -32.15 -7.13
N ALA A 224 -38.27 -32.44 -6.11
CA ALA A 224 -38.61 -32.16 -4.72
C ALA A 224 -38.80 -30.64 -4.49
N GLY A 225 -39.63 -30.29 -3.51
CA GLY A 225 -40.05 -28.91 -3.29
C GLY A 225 -38.97 -27.98 -2.71
N SER A 226 -39.38 -26.74 -2.52
CA SER A 226 -38.69 -25.69 -1.75
C SER A 226 -39.63 -25.13 -0.68
N GLY A 227 -39.19 -24.13 0.08
CA GLY A 227 -39.99 -23.45 1.09
C GLY A 227 -39.79 -23.99 2.51
N PRO A 228 -40.36 -23.30 3.52
CA PRO A 228 -40.13 -23.58 4.93
C PRO A 228 -40.66 -24.95 5.32
N ILE A 229 -39.95 -25.60 6.24
CA ILE A 229 -40.34 -26.90 6.79
C ILE A 229 -40.95 -26.66 8.19
N PRO A 230 -42.14 -27.23 8.49
CA PRO A 230 -42.81 -27.00 9.77
C PRO A 230 -41.97 -27.41 10.98
N ALA A 231 -42.01 -26.62 12.06
CA ALA A 231 -41.16 -26.80 13.24
C ALA A 231 -41.27 -28.18 13.92
N ASP A 232 -42.41 -28.85 13.74
CA ASP A 232 -42.78 -30.17 14.27
C ASP A 232 -42.72 -31.28 13.21
N GLY A 233 -42.06 -31.03 12.09
CA GLY A 233 -42.03 -31.90 10.93
C GLY A 233 -40.69 -32.00 10.23
N PHE A 234 -40.65 -32.86 9.22
CA PHE A 234 -39.51 -33.08 8.33
C PHE A 234 -39.99 -33.58 6.97
N TYR A 235 -39.15 -33.41 5.96
CA TYR A 235 -39.32 -34.04 4.66
C TYR A 235 -38.40 -35.24 4.52
N LEU A 236 -38.91 -36.31 3.92
CA LEU A 236 -38.10 -37.37 3.33
C LEU A 236 -38.12 -37.21 1.81
N VAL A 237 -36.95 -37.25 1.19
CA VAL A 237 -36.79 -37.22 -0.27
C VAL A 237 -36.04 -38.47 -0.70
N GLY A 238 -36.71 -39.30 -1.50
CA GLY A 238 -36.19 -40.57 -1.97
C GLY A 238 -35.83 -40.50 -3.45
N ARG A 239 -34.79 -41.24 -3.83
CA ARG A 239 -34.38 -41.51 -5.20
C ARG A 239 -34.65 -42.98 -5.55
N ASP A 240 -35.12 -43.25 -6.76
CA ASP A 240 -35.30 -44.60 -7.32
C ASP A 240 -36.12 -45.51 -6.39
N GLU A 241 -35.57 -46.62 -5.86
CA GLU A 241 -36.32 -47.51 -4.95
C GLU A 241 -36.82 -46.80 -3.68
N ALA A 242 -36.07 -45.83 -3.15
CA ALA A 242 -36.52 -45.03 -2.02
C ALA A 242 -37.69 -44.12 -2.40
N ALA A 243 -37.73 -43.61 -3.64
CA ALA A 243 -38.88 -42.85 -4.15
C ALA A 243 -40.12 -43.75 -4.26
N ALA A 244 -39.96 -44.98 -4.74
CA ALA A 244 -41.04 -45.96 -4.81
C ALA A 244 -41.61 -46.30 -3.42
N ALA A 245 -40.75 -46.46 -2.40
CA ALA A 245 -41.17 -46.68 -1.02
C ALA A 245 -41.96 -45.50 -0.45
N LEU A 246 -41.53 -44.26 -0.73
CA LEU A 246 -42.23 -43.06 -0.29
C LEU A 246 -43.60 -42.86 -0.96
N ARG A 247 -43.76 -43.24 -2.24
CA ARG A 247 -45.04 -43.16 -2.97
C ARG A 247 -46.14 -44.05 -2.39
N ALA A 248 -45.74 -45.13 -1.72
CA ALA A 248 -46.69 -46.07 -1.14
C ALA A 248 -47.36 -45.52 0.14
N LEU A 249 -46.81 -44.45 0.72
CA LEU A 249 -47.35 -43.81 1.92
C LEU A 249 -48.60 -42.98 1.62
N GLN A 250 -49.48 -42.89 2.61
CA GLN A 250 -50.71 -42.11 2.57
C GLN A 250 -50.76 -41.11 3.73
N PRO A 251 -51.45 -39.96 3.58
CA PRO A 251 -51.70 -39.06 4.70
C PRO A 251 -52.28 -39.80 5.91
N GLY A 252 -51.64 -39.63 7.07
CA GLY A 252 -51.98 -40.31 8.33
C GLY A 252 -51.08 -41.49 8.70
N ASP A 253 -50.29 -42.03 7.77
CA ASP A 253 -49.34 -43.11 8.03
C ASP A 253 -48.27 -42.69 9.04
N ALA A 254 -47.87 -43.60 9.92
CA ALA A 254 -46.85 -43.36 10.92
C ALA A 254 -45.45 -43.38 10.27
N VAL A 255 -44.68 -42.31 10.47
CA VAL A 255 -43.29 -42.20 10.03
C VAL A 255 -42.48 -41.56 11.15
N THR A 256 -41.42 -42.22 11.60
CA THR A 256 -40.49 -41.69 12.59
C THR A 256 -39.09 -41.56 12.01
N LEU A 257 -38.40 -40.47 12.31
CA LEU A 257 -37.01 -40.24 11.94
C LEU A 257 -36.15 -40.27 13.20
N HIS A 258 -35.17 -41.18 13.23
CA HIS A 258 -34.14 -41.24 14.28
C HIS A 258 -32.78 -40.92 13.66
N TYR A 259 -32.00 -40.06 14.28
CA TYR A 259 -30.60 -39.85 13.92
C TYR A 259 -29.77 -39.44 15.14
N GLU A 260 -28.59 -40.06 15.28
CA GLU A 260 -27.59 -39.66 16.27
C GLU A 260 -26.17 -39.84 15.73
N LEU A 261 -25.22 -39.12 16.32
CA LEU A 261 -23.80 -39.36 16.05
C LEU A 261 -23.44 -40.78 16.48
N ALA A 262 -22.71 -41.53 15.67
CA ALA A 262 -22.38 -42.93 15.96
C ALA A 262 -21.30 -43.04 17.06
N ASP A 263 -20.26 -42.21 16.98
CA ASP A 263 -19.07 -42.32 17.84
C ASP A 263 -19.16 -41.50 19.13
N ASN A 264 -18.64 -42.06 20.24
CA ASN A 264 -18.56 -41.36 21.53
C ASN A 264 -17.69 -40.07 21.47
N ALA A 265 -16.64 -40.09 20.65
CA ALA A 265 -15.81 -38.90 20.41
C ALA A 265 -16.60 -37.79 19.71
N ALA A 266 -17.48 -38.15 18.77
CA ALA A 266 -18.37 -37.20 18.12
C ALA A 266 -19.42 -36.65 19.10
N LYS A 267 -20.02 -37.51 19.95
CA LYS A 267 -21.00 -37.11 20.98
C LYS A 267 -20.41 -36.14 22.04
N SER A 268 -19.09 -36.16 22.24
CA SER A 268 -18.39 -35.26 23.16
C SER A 268 -18.03 -33.91 22.55
N MET A 269 -18.20 -33.73 21.23
CA MET A 269 -17.91 -32.47 20.55
C MET A 269 -18.81 -31.35 21.05
N LYS A 270 -18.23 -30.17 21.29
CA LYS A 270 -18.97 -28.92 21.50
C LYS A 270 -19.35 -28.34 20.14
N PHE A 271 -18.38 -28.29 19.23
CA PHE A 271 -18.64 -28.03 17.83
C PHE A 271 -17.70 -28.87 16.97
N ALA A 272 -18.12 -29.11 15.72
CA ALA A 272 -17.31 -29.73 14.70
C ALA A 272 -17.80 -29.28 13.32
N LEU A 273 -16.86 -29.15 12.38
CA LEU A 273 -17.09 -28.82 10.98
C LEU A 273 -16.17 -29.67 10.10
N GLY A 274 -16.51 -29.79 8.82
CA GLY A 274 -15.66 -30.48 7.85
C GLY A 274 -14.34 -29.75 7.59
N GLN A 275 -13.36 -30.48 7.06
CA GLN A 275 -12.03 -29.96 6.75
C GLN A 275 -11.57 -30.35 5.33
N GLY A 276 -10.66 -29.56 4.75
CA GLY A 276 -10.19 -29.68 3.36
C GLY A 276 -8.92 -30.50 3.13
N GLY A 277 -8.27 -30.93 4.20
CA GLY A 277 -7.12 -31.83 4.25
C GLY A 277 -6.32 -31.59 5.55
N THR A 278 -5.78 -32.64 6.16
CA THR A 278 -4.75 -32.49 7.21
C THR A 278 -3.44 -32.08 6.54
N ILE A 279 -2.87 -30.95 6.99
CA ILE A 279 -1.69 -30.33 6.38
C ILE A 279 -0.46 -30.38 7.28
N VAL A 280 -0.67 -30.47 8.59
CA VAL A 280 0.39 -30.73 9.58
C VAL A 280 -0.04 -31.90 10.46
N ARG A 281 0.89 -32.82 10.74
CA ARG A 281 0.68 -33.97 11.64
C ARG A 281 1.95 -34.23 12.44
N ASN A 282 1.81 -34.38 13.76
CA ASN A 282 2.93 -34.56 14.70
C ASN A 282 4.01 -33.47 14.57
N GLY A 283 3.60 -32.23 14.32
CA GLY A 283 4.51 -31.09 14.15
C GLY A 283 5.27 -31.08 12.82
N GLN A 284 4.91 -31.95 11.87
CA GLN A 284 5.57 -32.07 10.57
C GLN A 284 4.57 -31.79 9.44
N VAL A 285 5.06 -31.11 8.39
CA VAL A 285 4.30 -30.84 7.17
C VAL A 285 3.99 -32.17 6.47
N VAL A 286 2.74 -32.36 6.05
CA VAL A 286 2.32 -33.52 5.26
C VAL A 286 2.97 -33.43 3.86
N PRO A 287 3.52 -34.53 3.30
CA PRO A 287 4.15 -34.48 1.98
C PRO A 287 3.11 -34.36 0.85
N GLY A 288 3.52 -33.75 -0.27
CA GLY A 288 2.70 -33.70 -1.50
C GLY A 288 1.54 -32.70 -1.48
N LEU A 289 1.58 -31.70 -0.59
CA LEU A 289 0.56 -30.65 -0.53
C LEU A 289 0.53 -29.76 -1.77
N ASP A 290 -0.66 -29.26 -2.09
CA ASP A 290 -0.89 -28.37 -3.22
C ASP A 290 -0.13 -27.05 -3.06
N ARG A 291 0.49 -26.60 -4.16
CA ARG A 291 1.30 -25.38 -4.26
C ARG A 291 0.58 -24.25 -4.99
N SER A 292 -0.68 -24.45 -5.37
CA SER A 292 -1.50 -23.40 -5.98
C SER A 292 -1.60 -22.20 -5.04
N ILE A 293 -1.42 -20.99 -5.56
CA ILE A 293 -1.45 -19.77 -4.74
C ILE A 293 -2.89 -19.26 -4.63
N ALA A 294 -3.40 -19.16 -3.40
CA ALA A 294 -4.68 -18.55 -3.08
C ALA A 294 -4.68 -17.99 -1.65
N PRO A 295 -5.61 -17.09 -1.30
CA PRO A 295 -5.93 -16.82 0.10
C PRO A 295 -6.31 -18.11 0.83
N ARG A 296 -5.89 -18.27 2.08
CA ARG A 296 -6.05 -19.52 2.86
C ARG A 296 -6.61 -19.23 4.24
N THR A 297 -7.36 -20.20 4.77
CA THR A 297 -7.79 -20.25 6.17
C THR A 297 -7.43 -21.61 6.75
N ALA A 298 -6.93 -21.64 7.98
CA ALA A 298 -6.49 -22.86 8.64
C ALA A 298 -6.99 -22.96 10.08
N LEU A 299 -7.11 -24.21 10.55
CA LEU A 299 -7.32 -24.54 11.96
C LEU A 299 -6.21 -25.50 12.40
N GLY A 300 -5.41 -25.05 13.37
CA GLY A 300 -4.33 -25.81 13.97
C GLY A 300 -4.46 -25.93 15.49
N PHE A 301 -3.86 -26.95 16.08
CA PHE A 301 -3.80 -27.11 17.52
C PHE A 301 -2.49 -27.76 17.99
N LYS A 302 -2.12 -27.46 19.23
CA LYS A 302 -0.92 -28.00 19.92
C LYS A 302 -1.19 -28.24 21.40
N ASN A 303 -0.19 -28.74 22.13
CA ASN A 303 -0.28 -29.05 23.55
C ASN A 303 -1.41 -30.04 23.85
N GLY A 304 -1.51 -31.10 23.03
CA GLY A 304 -2.58 -32.09 23.16
C GLY A 304 -3.98 -31.53 22.94
N GLY A 305 -4.10 -30.52 22.06
CA GLY A 305 -5.38 -29.90 21.70
C GLY A 305 -5.86 -28.78 22.63
N ARG A 306 -5.07 -28.40 23.65
CA ARG A 306 -5.42 -27.33 24.60
C ARG A 306 -5.14 -25.92 24.08
N MET A 307 -4.33 -25.80 23.04
CA MET A 307 -4.08 -24.52 22.35
C MET A 307 -4.61 -24.63 20.94
N LEU A 308 -5.55 -23.77 20.58
CA LEU A 308 -6.10 -23.64 19.23
C LEU A 308 -5.46 -22.44 18.53
N VAL A 309 -5.20 -22.57 17.24
CA VAL A 309 -4.75 -21.49 16.37
C VAL A 309 -5.63 -21.44 15.14
N LEU A 310 -6.26 -20.30 14.90
CA LEU A 310 -6.99 -20.00 13.68
C LEU A 310 -6.14 -19.02 12.87
N ALA A 311 -5.89 -19.33 11.60
CA ALA A 311 -4.98 -18.53 10.79
C ALA A 311 -5.57 -18.21 9.42
N THR A 312 -5.24 -17.02 8.91
CA THR A 312 -5.60 -16.55 7.57
C THR A 312 -4.38 -16.04 6.84
N TRP A 313 -4.35 -16.22 5.52
CA TRP A 313 -3.36 -15.64 4.60
C TRP A 313 -4.09 -14.89 3.51
N ASP A 314 -3.82 -13.59 3.39
CA ASP A 314 -4.49 -12.70 2.45
C ASP A 314 -3.86 -12.75 1.05
N GLY A 315 -4.66 -12.41 0.05
CA GLY A 315 -4.24 -12.36 -1.35
C GLY A 315 -5.24 -11.66 -2.24
N LEU A 316 -4.77 -11.08 -3.35
CA LEU A 316 -5.65 -10.51 -4.37
C LEU A 316 -6.42 -11.64 -5.08
N GLY A 317 -7.75 -11.66 -4.90
CA GLY A 317 -8.63 -12.69 -5.44
C GLY A 317 -8.60 -12.75 -6.98
N GLY A 318 -8.89 -13.93 -7.54
CA GLY A 318 -9.16 -14.11 -8.98
C GLY A 318 -7.99 -13.92 -9.95
N THR A 319 -6.76 -13.64 -9.47
CA THR A 319 -5.59 -13.39 -10.35
C THR A 319 -4.47 -14.42 -10.22
N GLY A 320 -4.50 -15.27 -9.20
CA GLY A 320 -3.39 -16.18 -8.86
C GLY A 320 -2.10 -15.46 -8.41
N LYS A 321 -2.18 -14.16 -8.07
CA LYS A 321 -1.04 -13.29 -7.72
C LYS A 321 -1.09 -12.76 -6.28
N GLY A 322 -1.56 -13.56 -5.33
CA GLY A 322 -1.55 -13.24 -3.90
C GLY A 322 -2.09 -14.40 -3.05
N GLY A 323 -1.63 -14.48 -1.80
CA GLY A 323 -1.88 -15.63 -0.91
C GLY A 323 -0.70 -16.61 -0.88
N VAL A 324 -0.96 -17.84 -0.46
CA VAL A 324 0.07 -18.89 -0.32
C VAL A 324 -0.41 -20.25 -0.82
N GLY A 325 0.53 -21.15 -1.08
CA GLY A 325 0.26 -22.58 -1.26
C GLY A 325 -0.06 -23.27 0.06
N ILE A 326 -0.75 -24.41 0.01
CA ILE A 326 -1.06 -25.21 1.20
C ILE A 326 0.23 -25.74 1.83
N ASP A 327 1.26 -26.00 1.01
CA ASP A 327 2.60 -26.35 1.49
C ASP A 327 3.24 -25.24 2.35
N ARG A 328 3.08 -23.97 1.94
CA ARG A 328 3.58 -22.81 2.69
C ARG A 328 2.76 -22.55 3.95
N GLU A 329 1.43 -22.61 3.87
CA GLU A 329 0.53 -22.55 5.04
C GLU A 329 0.92 -23.58 6.11
N ALA A 330 1.12 -24.83 5.70
CA ALA A 330 1.55 -25.90 6.58
C ALA A 330 2.93 -25.63 7.21
N GLN A 331 3.87 -25.14 6.42
CA GLN A 331 5.21 -24.78 6.91
C GLN A 331 5.15 -23.65 7.95
N ASP A 332 4.39 -22.59 7.67
CA ASP A 332 4.24 -21.45 8.58
C ASP A 332 3.62 -21.89 9.93
N LEU A 333 2.65 -22.82 9.91
CA LEU A 333 2.06 -23.40 11.13
C LEU A 333 3.02 -24.34 11.86
N ALA A 334 3.76 -25.20 11.14
CA ALA A 334 4.74 -26.10 11.74
C ALA A 334 5.89 -25.33 12.41
N ASP A 335 6.39 -24.25 11.78
CA ASP A 335 7.43 -23.37 12.33
C ASP A 335 6.97 -22.67 13.62
N ARG A 336 5.65 -22.49 13.81
CA ARG A 336 5.03 -21.97 15.04
C ARG A 336 4.76 -23.05 16.10
N GLY A 337 5.18 -24.29 15.84
CA GLY A 337 5.05 -25.42 16.75
C GLY A 337 3.65 -26.01 16.82
N ILE A 338 2.84 -25.85 15.77
CA ILE A 338 1.52 -26.48 15.67
C ILE A 338 1.68 -27.99 15.43
N GLU A 339 1.02 -28.83 16.23
CA GLU A 339 1.18 -30.29 16.19
C GLU A 339 0.30 -30.93 15.12
N THR A 340 -0.94 -30.45 14.99
CA THR A 340 -1.88 -30.90 13.95
C THR A 340 -2.59 -29.69 13.37
N ALA A 341 -2.74 -29.63 12.05
CA ALA A 341 -3.49 -28.58 11.37
C ALA A 341 -4.25 -29.11 10.16
N VAL A 342 -5.35 -28.43 9.84
CA VAL A 342 -6.16 -28.69 8.64
C VAL A 342 -6.38 -27.40 7.87
N ASN A 343 -6.45 -27.51 6.55
CA ASN A 343 -6.88 -26.42 5.67
C ASN A 343 -8.41 -26.32 5.69
N LEU A 344 -8.93 -25.10 5.81
CA LEU A 344 -10.35 -24.74 5.72
C LEU A 344 -10.66 -24.11 4.35
N ASP A 345 -11.87 -23.58 4.15
CA ASP A 345 -12.18 -22.93 2.86
C ASP A 345 -11.39 -21.63 2.70
N GLY A 346 -10.89 -21.41 1.48
CA GLY A 346 -9.98 -20.32 1.13
C GLY A 346 -10.57 -19.35 0.11
N GLY A 347 -9.70 -18.64 -0.61
CA GLY A 347 -10.13 -17.67 -1.62
C GLY A 347 -10.94 -16.53 -1.00
N GLY A 348 -12.04 -16.14 -1.65
CA GLY A 348 -12.89 -15.04 -1.14
C GLY A 348 -13.62 -15.34 0.16
N SER A 349 -13.65 -16.59 0.60
CA SER A 349 -14.19 -16.99 1.91
C SER A 349 -13.23 -16.60 3.04
N THR A 350 -11.91 -16.50 2.78
CA THR A 350 -10.89 -16.20 3.80
C THR A 350 -11.18 -14.90 4.53
N THR A 351 -11.66 -15.05 5.76
CA THR A 351 -12.06 -13.94 6.62
C THR A 351 -11.70 -14.24 8.07
N MET A 352 -11.09 -13.27 8.75
CA MET A 352 -10.86 -13.27 10.19
C MET A 352 -11.53 -12.05 10.81
N VAL A 353 -12.27 -12.25 11.89
CA VAL A 353 -12.86 -11.19 12.70
C VAL A 353 -12.32 -11.23 14.11
N ALA A 354 -12.10 -10.07 14.72
CA ALA A 354 -11.75 -9.96 16.13
C ALA A 354 -12.21 -8.62 16.69
N ARG A 355 -12.62 -8.64 17.95
CA ARG A 355 -13.02 -7.48 18.73
C ARG A 355 -11.77 -6.84 19.34
N ALA A 356 -11.50 -5.58 19.00
CA ALA A 356 -10.49 -4.81 19.71
C ALA A 356 -10.87 -4.71 21.20
N LEU A 357 -9.89 -4.71 22.11
CA LEU A 357 -10.18 -4.61 23.55
C LEU A 357 -11.03 -3.37 23.88
N GLY A 358 -12.08 -3.59 24.67
CA GLY A 358 -13.06 -2.56 25.04
C GLY A 358 -13.98 -2.10 23.90
N ALA A 359 -13.98 -2.74 22.73
CA ALA A 359 -15.03 -2.58 21.72
C ALA A 359 -16.19 -3.54 21.99
N ASP A 360 -17.39 -3.20 21.51
CA ASP A 360 -18.60 -3.99 21.77
C ASP A 360 -18.81 -5.14 20.77
N GLY A 361 -18.19 -5.07 19.58
CA GLY A 361 -18.35 -6.06 18.51
C GLY A 361 -17.05 -6.39 17.77
N ALA A 362 -17.03 -7.55 17.14
CA ALA A 362 -15.93 -8.01 16.29
C ALA A 362 -15.98 -7.33 14.91
N THR A 363 -14.81 -6.99 14.38
CA THR A 363 -14.64 -6.42 13.04
C THR A 363 -13.66 -7.25 12.23
N VAL A 364 -13.74 -7.20 10.90
CA VAL A 364 -12.79 -7.86 9.99
C VAL A 364 -11.37 -7.36 10.27
N ARG A 365 -10.41 -8.29 10.32
CA ARG A 365 -8.99 -8.05 10.67
C ARG A 365 -8.01 -8.39 9.55
N ASN A 366 -8.49 -9.03 8.50
CA ASN A 366 -7.73 -9.35 7.29
C ASN A 366 -8.31 -8.57 6.09
N ASN A 367 -7.81 -8.81 4.88
CA ASN A 367 -8.30 -8.19 3.65
C ASN A 367 -9.01 -9.22 2.75
N PRO A 368 -10.36 -9.34 2.82
CA PRO A 368 -11.13 -10.28 2.01
C PRO A 368 -10.86 -10.10 0.51
N SER A 369 -10.55 -11.21 -0.18
CA SER A 369 -10.04 -11.15 -1.54
C SER A 369 -11.05 -10.72 -2.60
N ASP A 370 -12.35 -10.78 -2.27
CA ASP A 370 -13.47 -10.35 -3.12
C ASP A 370 -13.74 -8.83 -2.98
N GLY A 371 -12.94 -8.11 -2.16
CA GLY A 371 -13.12 -6.69 -1.83
C GLY A 371 -14.16 -6.43 -0.73
N GLN A 372 -14.89 -7.47 -0.34
CA GLN A 372 -15.86 -7.51 0.75
C GLN A 372 -15.93 -8.94 1.31
N GLU A 373 -16.54 -9.11 2.48
CA GLU A 373 -16.79 -10.45 3.04
C GLU A 373 -17.71 -11.26 2.10
N ARG A 374 -17.38 -12.53 1.89
CA ARG A 374 -18.24 -13.49 1.20
C ARG A 374 -19.36 -13.97 2.13
N ASN A 375 -20.44 -14.42 1.52
CA ASN A 375 -21.53 -15.08 2.22
C ASN A 375 -21.20 -16.55 2.45
N ASP A 376 -20.53 -16.86 3.55
CA ASP A 376 -20.16 -18.21 3.95
C ASP A 376 -21.25 -18.84 4.85
N PRO A 377 -21.46 -20.17 4.82
CA PRO A 377 -22.49 -20.81 5.65
C PRO A 377 -22.15 -20.81 7.14
N ASN A 378 -20.88 -21.05 7.45
CA ASN A 378 -20.42 -21.28 8.80
C ASN A 378 -19.00 -20.74 9.06
N GLY A 379 -18.62 -20.76 10.32
CA GLY A 379 -17.31 -20.32 10.79
C GLY A 379 -16.98 -20.87 12.17
N VAL A 380 -15.76 -20.62 12.64
CA VAL A 380 -15.33 -20.98 14.00
C VAL A 380 -15.31 -19.74 14.86
N GLY A 381 -16.16 -19.71 15.89
CA GLY A 381 -16.29 -18.59 16.82
C GLY A 381 -15.54 -18.82 18.12
N VAL A 382 -14.96 -17.74 18.65
CA VAL A 382 -14.30 -17.69 19.97
C VAL A 382 -15.13 -16.79 20.88
N PHE A 383 -15.43 -17.27 22.07
CA PHE A 383 -16.29 -16.62 23.05
C PHE A 383 -15.55 -16.41 24.36
N VAL A 384 -15.88 -15.33 25.05
CA VAL A 384 -15.38 -15.02 26.39
C VAL A 384 -16.56 -14.87 27.32
N SER A 385 -16.56 -15.63 28.42
CA SER A 385 -17.59 -15.53 29.46
C SER A 385 -17.63 -14.12 30.08
N PRO A 386 -18.82 -13.61 30.46
CA PRO A 386 -18.92 -12.31 31.13
C PRO A 386 -18.02 -12.23 32.36
N GLY A 387 -17.30 -11.12 32.53
CA GLY A 387 -16.52 -10.86 33.75
C GLY A 387 -17.37 -10.16 34.83
N ASP A 388 -16.70 -9.49 35.77
CA ASP A 388 -17.36 -8.81 36.90
C ASP A 388 -17.95 -7.43 36.54
N GLY A 389 -17.78 -6.97 35.30
CA GLY A 389 -18.27 -5.68 34.80
C GLY A 389 -17.63 -4.45 35.45
N LYS A 390 -16.61 -4.62 36.31
CA LYS A 390 -15.90 -3.52 36.97
C LYS A 390 -14.67 -3.13 36.17
N VAL A 391 -14.24 -1.88 36.29
CA VAL A 391 -13.02 -1.40 35.62
C VAL A 391 -11.79 -2.03 36.28
N HIS A 392 -11.09 -2.91 35.57
CA HIS A 392 -9.80 -3.48 35.97
C HIS A 392 -8.64 -2.89 35.17
N GLU A 393 -8.84 -2.61 33.89
CA GLU A 393 -7.86 -1.92 33.04
C GLU A 393 -8.50 -0.76 32.26
N LEU A 394 -7.73 0.32 32.09
CA LEU A 394 -8.06 1.43 31.20
C LEU A 394 -7.26 1.33 29.90
N LEU A 395 -7.93 1.57 28.79
CA LEU A 395 -7.38 1.61 27.44
C LEU A 395 -7.49 3.03 26.91
N LEU A 396 -6.40 3.54 26.34
CA LEU A 396 -6.36 4.87 25.73
C LEU A 396 -6.11 4.72 24.23
N SER A 397 -6.92 5.40 23.44
CA SER A 397 -6.78 5.47 21.98
C SER A 397 -7.01 6.89 21.47
N GLY A 398 -6.52 7.16 20.27
CA GLY A 398 -6.74 8.41 19.54
C GLY A 398 -6.31 8.24 18.10
N ASP A 399 -6.61 9.22 17.26
CA ASP A 399 -6.19 9.18 15.86
C ASP A 399 -4.66 9.21 15.77
N ALA A 400 -4.10 8.11 15.27
CA ALA A 400 -2.67 7.94 15.10
C ALA A 400 -2.18 8.55 13.79
N ALA A 401 -0.91 8.93 13.75
CA ALA A 401 -0.22 9.27 12.52
C ALA A 401 0.06 8.03 11.67
N ALA A 402 0.59 8.23 10.46
CA ALA A 402 0.87 7.15 9.51
C ALA A 402 1.83 6.08 10.05
N ASP A 403 2.71 6.43 10.98
CA ASP A 403 3.64 5.50 11.66
C ASP A 403 3.04 4.85 12.92
N GLY A 404 1.74 5.01 13.18
CA GLY A 404 1.04 4.48 14.35
C GLY A 404 1.23 5.27 15.64
N GLY A 405 2.06 6.33 15.64
CA GLY A 405 2.29 7.16 16.82
C GLY A 405 1.18 8.18 17.07
N LEU A 406 0.86 8.45 18.34
CA LEU A 406 0.01 9.59 18.70
C LEU A 406 0.84 10.88 18.65
N LYS A 407 0.52 11.74 17.70
CA LYS A 407 1.24 12.99 17.42
C LYS A 407 0.29 14.18 17.36
N VAL A 408 0.81 15.35 17.67
CA VAL A 408 0.07 16.63 17.64
C VAL A 408 1.02 17.79 17.33
N PHE A 409 0.51 18.82 16.66
CA PHE A 409 1.26 20.05 16.39
C PHE A 409 1.22 21.00 17.60
N PRO A 410 2.23 21.88 17.79
CA PRO A 410 2.22 22.86 18.87
C PRO A 410 0.95 23.72 18.87
N GLY A 411 0.27 23.83 20.02
CA GLY A 411 -0.96 24.61 20.18
C GLY A 411 -2.25 23.98 19.63
N MET A 412 -2.16 22.82 18.97
CA MET A 412 -3.32 22.11 18.40
C MET A 412 -3.89 21.06 19.35
N HIS A 413 -5.02 20.48 18.95
CA HIS A 413 -5.79 19.53 19.74
C HIS A 413 -5.59 18.08 19.27
N ARG A 414 -5.73 17.15 20.22
CA ARG A 414 -5.89 15.72 19.96
C ARG A 414 -6.94 15.15 20.90
N MET A 415 -7.98 14.54 20.35
CA MET A 415 -8.93 13.75 21.13
C MET A 415 -8.32 12.40 21.52
N LEU A 416 -8.38 12.09 22.81
CA LEU A 416 -8.08 10.76 23.36
C LEU A 416 -9.36 10.20 23.98
N THR A 417 -9.64 8.94 23.66
CA THR A 417 -10.77 8.19 24.20
C THR A 417 -10.27 7.22 25.26
N ALA A 418 -10.96 7.16 26.39
CA ALA A 418 -10.76 6.13 27.40
C ALA A 418 -11.84 5.06 27.28
N LYS A 419 -11.41 3.82 27.13
CA LYS A 419 -12.24 2.62 27.29
C LYS A 419 -11.76 1.84 28.51
N ALA A 420 -12.59 0.94 29.02
CA ALA A 420 -12.21 0.07 30.11
C ALA A 420 -12.56 -1.37 29.79
N VAL A 421 -11.83 -2.27 30.45
CA VAL A 421 -12.16 -3.69 30.45
C VAL A 421 -12.16 -4.23 31.88
N ASP A 422 -12.90 -5.31 32.07
CA ASP A 422 -13.00 -6.03 33.34
C ASP A 422 -11.94 -7.13 33.50
N ASN A 423 -12.09 -7.95 34.54
CA ASN A 423 -11.16 -9.04 34.85
C ASN A 423 -11.11 -10.13 33.76
N HIS A 424 -12.10 -10.21 32.88
CA HIS A 424 -12.12 -11.09 31.70
C HIS A 424 -11.84 -10.32 30.41
N LEU A 425 -11.26 -9.11 30.50
CA LEU A 425 -10.96 -8.26 29.36
C LEU A 425 -12.18 -7.94 28.47
N THR A 426 -13.40 -8.05 29.02
CA THR A 426 -14.64 -7.66 28.33
C THR A 426 -14.95 -6.18 28.58
N PRO A 427 -15.69 -5.49 27.70
CA PRO A 427 -15.97 -4.05 27.86
C PRO A 427 -16.63 -3.72 29.21
N ALA A 428 -16.03 -2.78 29.94
CA ALA A 428 -16.57 -2.28 31.20
C ALA A 428 -16.99 -0.81 31.05
N ALA A 429 -18.16 -0.46 31.60
CA ALA A 429 -18.65 0.90 31.55
C ALA A 429 -17.83 1.84 32.45
N ILE A 430 -17.45 3.00 31.92
CA ILE A 430 -16.81 4.08 32.69
C ILE A 430 -17.87 5.13 33.02
N ASP A 431 -18.04 5.46 34.30
CA ASP A 431 -18.77 6.67 34.70
C ASP A 431 -17.92 7.90 34.34
N PRO A 432 -18.35 8.75 33.37
CA PRO A 432 -17.55 9.89 32.93
C PRO A 432 -17.25 10.90 34.05
N LYS A 433 -18.09 10.96 35.10
CA LYS A 433 -17.87 11.85 36.25
C LYS A 433 -16.72 11.39 37.14
N LYS A 434 -16.35 10.10 37.08
CA LYS A 434 -15.24 9.50 37.85
C LYS A 434 -13.93 9.44 37.06
N LEU A 435 -13.97 9.70 35.76
CA LEU A 435 -12.80 9.71 34.89
C LEU A 435 -12.02 11.01 35.04
N VAL A 436 -10.81 10.91 35.57
CA VAL A 436 -9.89 12.04 35.75
C VAL A 436 -8.80 12.00 34.69
N TRP A 437 -8.62 13.11 33.98
CA TRP A 437 -7.55 13.31 33.01
C TRP A 437 -6.48 14.24 33.57
N LYS A 438 -5.20 13.90 33.34
CA LYS A 438 -4.05 14.74 33.65
C LYS A 438 -3.08 14.71 32.48
N ALA A 439 -2.40 15.82 32.21
CA ALA A 439 -1.33 15.89 31.22
C ALA A 439 -0.10 16.57 31.82
N ASN A 440 1.08 16.08 31.45
CA ASN A 440 2.34 16.76 31.69
C ASN A 440 2.91 17.23 30.34
N GLY A 441 3.28 18.51 30.21
CA GLY A 441 3.69 19.12 28.95
C GLY A 441 2.55 19.69 28.08
N GLY A 442 1.31 19.64 28.55
CA GLY A 442 0.12 20.16 27.88
C GLY A 442 -1.07 20.29 28.84
N ASN A 443 -2.24 20.63 28.31
CA ASN A 443 -3.49 20.70 29.08
C ASN A 443 -4.50 19.69 28.52
N ILE A 444 -5.24 18.98 29.36
CA ILE A 444 -6.25 18.03 28.91
C ILE A 444 -7.57 18.23 29.65
N LYS A 445 -8.67 18.27 28.90
CA LYS A 445 -10.02 18.38 29.44
C LYS A 445 -10.95 17.44 28.68
N TYR A 446 -11.66 16.57 29.40
CA TYR A 446 -12.58 15.58 28.84
C TYR A 446 -11.98 14.78 27.66
N GLY A 447 -10.73 14.32 27.80
CA GLY A 447 -10.01 13.57 26.76
C GLY A 447 -9.42 14.44 25.64
N THR A 448 -9.79 15.71 25.52
CA THR A 448 -9.20 16.62 24.53
C THR A 448 -7.90 17.21 25.05
N LEU A 449 -6.79 16.78 24.50
CA LEU A 449 -5.45 17.31 24.78
C LEU A 449 -5.20 18.56 23.93
N THR A 450 -4.78 19.65 24.55
CA THR A 450 -4.17 20.81 23.88
C THR A 450 -2.66 20.74 24.07
N ALA A 451 -1.92 20.72 22.97
CA ALA A 451 -0.48 20.57 22.97
C ALA A 451 0.24 21.85 23.41
N GLY A 452 1.24 21.72 24.30
CA GLY A 452 2.18 22.77 24.62
C GLY A 452 3.22 22.99 23.50
N GLY A 453 4.25 23.80 23.78
CA GLY A 453 5.28 24.15 22.80
C GLY A 453 6.55 23.28 22.79
N ARG A 454 6.74 22.36 23.75
CA ARG A 454 7.99 21.57 23.86
C ARG A 454 7.79 20.16 24.41
N GLY A 455 8.49 19.22 23.78
CA GLY A 455 8.70 17.87 24.30
C GLY A 455 7.48 16.95 24.20
N PRO A 456 7.65 15.65 24.45
CA PRO A 456 6.53 14.73 24.51
C PRO A 456 5.61 15.03 25.68
N ILE A 457 4.32 14.86 25.44
CA ILE A 457 3.27 14.98 26.43
C ILE A 457 2.97 13.61 26.99
N THR A 458 2.83 13.52 28.31
CA THR A 458 2.33 12.31 28.97
C THR A 458 0.93 12.57 29.48
N VAL A 459 -0.05 11.87 28.92
CA VAL A 459 -1.46 11.90 29.34
C VAL A 459 -1.73 10.73 30.28
N THR A 460 -2.42 11.00 31.39
CA THR A 460 -2.90 9.98 32.32
C THR A 460 -4.42 10.05 32.41
N ALA A 461 -5.08 8.93 32.18
CA ALA A 461 -6.49 8.72 32.52
C ALA A 461 -6.59 7.86 33.77
N GLN A 462 -7.49 8.21 34.69
CA GLN A 462 -7.63 7.53 35.98
C GLN A 462 -9.10 7.37 36.38
N VAL A 463 -9.47 6.18 36.87
CA VAL A 463 -10.76 5.89 37.50
C VAL A 463 -10.48 5.18 38.82
N GLY A 464 -10.78 5.82 39.94
CA GLY A 464 -10.43 5.31 41.27
C GLY A 464 -8.91 5.09 41.41
N ARG A 465 -8.49 3.83 41.57
CA ARG A 465 -7.06 3.44 41.67
C ARG A 465 -6.45 2.99 40.32
N ILE A 466 -7.27 2.73 39.30
CA ILE A 466 -6.83 2.26 37.99
C ILE A 466 -6.38 3.47 37.17
N LYS A 467 -5.18 3.38 36.57
CA LYS A 467 -4.61 4.45 35.74
C LYS A 467 -4.01 3.88 34.45
N LYS A 468 -4.16 4.61 33.34
CA LYS A 468 -3.44 4.37 32.09
C LYS A 468 -2.66 5.62 31.70
N VAL A 469 -1.42 5.43 31.28
CA VAL A 469 -0.52 6.50 30.83
C VAL A 469 -0.29 6.32 29.34
N GLN A 470 -0.46 7.40 28.58
CA GLN A 470 -0.27 7.47 27.14
C GLN A 470 0.72 8.59 26.80
N ARG A 471 1.71 8.28 25.97
CA ARG A 471 2.62 9.30 25.40
C ARG A 471 2.03 9.87 24.12
N VAL A 472 2.17 11.17 23.93
CA VAL A 472 1.84 11.91 22.70
C VAL A 472 3.04 12.78 22.32
N ASP A 473 3.57 12.63 21.11
CA ASP A 473 4.72 13.43 20.65
C ASP A 473 4.26 14.77 20.05
N VAL A 474 4.93 15.85 20.43
CA VAL A 474 4.70 17.20 19.88
C VAL A 474 5.67 17.43 18.73
N LEU A 475 5.12 17.67 17.53
CA LEU A 475 5.89 17.87 16.29
C LEU A 475 6.50 19.28 16.18
N GLY A 476 7.25 19.52 15.10
CA GLY A 476 7.61 20.88 14.70
C GLY A 476 6.39 21.71 14.28
N PRO A 477 6.56 23.02 14.01
CA PRO A 477 5.47 23.85 13.49
C PRO A 477 4.85 23.27 12.22
N LEU A 478 3.53 23.42 12.08
CA LEU A 478 2.81 22.99 10.89
C LEU A 478 3.35 23.73 9.65
N ALA A 479 3.86 22.96 8.69
CA ALA A 479 4.45 23.49 7.46
C ALA A 479 3.54 23.29 6.25
N ALA A 480 2.70 22.26 6.24
CA ALA A 480 1.73 22.00 5.17
C ALA A 480 0.52 21.19 5.65
N LEU A 481 -0.58 21.31 4.90
CA LEU A 481 -1.78 20.48 5.03
C LEU A 481 -1.92 19.57 3.81
N GLU A 482 -2.32 18.33 4.05
CA GLU A 482 -2.53 17.28 3.06
C GLU A 482 -3.93 16.69 3.25
N LEU A 483 -4.62 16.42 2.15
CA LEU A 483 -5.99 15.88 2.17
C LEU A 483 -5.98 14.45 1.63
N SER A 484 -6.84 13.59 2.17
CA SER A 484 -7.05 12.24 1.60
C SER A 484 -7.59 12.27 0.17
N ASN A 485 -8.13 13.41 -0.27
CA ASN A 485 -8.66 13.63 -1.61
C ASN A 485 -8.21 15.01 -2.09
N THR A 486 -7.67 15.08 -3.31
CA THR A 486 -7.27 16.34 -3.95
C THR A 486 -8.41 16.95 -4.79
N ARG A 487 -9.40 16.14 -5.15
CA ARG A 487 -10.67 16.52 -5.77
C ARG A 487 -11.75 15.56 -5.28
N LEU A 488 -12.95 16.08 -5.03
CA LEU A 488 -14.12 15.29 -4.68
C LEU A 488 -15.20 15.43 -5.75
N SER A 489 -15.73 14.32 -6.21
CA SER A 489 -16.90 14.32 -7.07
C SER A 489 -17.94 13.33 -6.57
N LEU A 490 -19.13 13.86 -6.33
CA LEU A 490 -20.27 13.16 -5.78
C LEU A 490 -21.31 13.01 -6.89
N SER A 491 -21.73 11.78 -7.15
CA SER A 491 -22.60 11.46 -8.30
C SER A 491 -23.92 12.21 -8.25
N GLU A 492 -24.54 12.29 -7.08
CA GLU A 492 -25.85 12.92 -6.86
C GLU A 492 -25.93 13.61 -5.49
N ALA A 493 -26.84 14.58 -5.38
CA ALA A 493 -27.16 15.29 -4.15
C ALA A 493 -28.01 14.47 -3.17
N THR A 494 -27.45 13.37 -2.66
CA THR A 494 -28.11 12.53 -1.64
C THR A 494 -27.21 12.29 -0.43
N PRO A 495 -27.76 12.20 0.80
CA PRO A 495 -26.96 11.90 1.98
C PRO A 495 -26.22 10.56 1.93
N ALA A 496 -26.70 9.61 1.11
CA ALA A 496 -26.04 8.32 0.88
C ALA A 496 -24.67 8.48 0.18
N ASN A 497 -24.46 9.57 -0.56
CA ASN A 497 -23.20 9.89 -1.24
C ASN A 497 -22.23 10.71 -0.36
N ALA A 498 -22.45 10.81 0.96
CA ALA A 498 -21.53 11.53 1.82
C ALA A 498 -20.14 10.87 1.88
N VAL A 499 -19.07 11.67 1.87
CA VAL A 499 -17.68 11.19 1.87
C VAL A 499 -16.92 11.76 3.06
N ASN A 500 -16.07 10.93 3.68
CA ASN A 500 -15.17 11.37 4.74
C ASN A 500 -13.81 11.77 4.15
N VAL A 501 -13.37 12.99 4.44
CA VAL A 501 -12.06 13.52 4.05
C VAL A 501 -11.20 13.69 5.29
N ALA A 502 -10.03 13.05 5.31
CA ALA A 502 -9.03 13.25 6.36
C ALA A 502 -8.15 14.45 6.03
N VAL A 503 -7.78 15.21 7.06
CA VAL A 503 -6.82 16.31 6.97
C VAL A 503 -5.58 15.94 7.79
N THR A 504 -4.43 15.84 7.12
CA THR A 504 -3.15 15.51 7.73
C THR A 504 -2.24 16.73 7.68
N GLY A 505 -1.64 17.09 8.81
CA GLY A 505 -0.60 18.10 8.84
C GLY A 505 0.79 17.47 8.69
N ARG A 506 1.72 18.25 8.14
CA ARG A 506 3.13 17.90 8.01
C ARG A 506 4.01 19.00 8.58
N ASP A 507 5.03 18.65 9.36
CA ASP A 507 6.06 19.60 9.79
C ASP A 507 7.20 19.75 8.76
N GLY A 508 8.12 20.68 9.00
CA GLY A 508 9.26 20.94 8.10
C GLY A 508 10.30 19.81 8.01
N GLN A 509 10.13 18.71 8.74
CA GLN A 509 10.96 17.50 8.64
C GLN A 509 10.18 16.32 8.04
N GLY A 510 8.91 16.50 7.68
CA GLY A 510 8.09 15.45 7.09
C GLY A 510 7.39 14.55 8.10
N TYR A 511 7.41 14.88 9.40
CA TYR A 511 6.59 14.17 10.39
C TYR A 511 5.13 14.56 10.21
N THR A 512 4.26 13.56 10.29
CA THR A 512 2.82 13.75 10.08
C THR A 512 2.00 13.60 11.35
N ALA A 513 0.87 14.31 11.42
CA ALA A 513 -0.19 14.05 12.41
C ALA A 513 -1.55 14.41 11.81
N PRO A 514 -2.64 13.68 12.12
CA PRO A 514 -3.99 14.09 11.73
C PRO A 514 -4.31 15.48 12.32
N ILE A 515 -5.13 16.31 11.68
CA ILE A 515 -5.59 17.58 12.29
C ILE A 515 -6.97 17.36 12.89
N ASP A 516 -7.15 17.66 14.17
CA ASP A 516 -8.48 17.61 14.80
C ASP A 516 -9.39 18.66 14.10
N PRO A 517 -10.64 18.30 13.72
CA PRO A 517 -11.54 19.25 13.07
C PRO A 517 -11.77 20.55 13.85
N ARG A 518 -11.53 20.58 15.17
CA ARG A 518 -11.58 21.81 16.01
C ARG A 518 -10.49 22.83 15.68
N ASP A 519 -9.38 22.38 15.10
CA ASP A 519 -8.26 23.25 14.70
C ASP A 519 -8.42 23.79 13.27
N LEU A 520 -9.47 23.37 12.56
CA LEU A 520 -9.74 23.74 11.18
C LEU A 520 -10.69 24.93 11.09
N LYS A 521 -10.35 25.88 10.24
CA LYS A 521 -11.29 26.88 9.71
C LYS A 521 -11.67 26.48 8.29
N LEU A 522 -12.97 26.32 8.06
CA LEU A 522 -13.57 25.90 6.80
C LEU A 522 -14.31 27.09 6.15
N ASP A 523 -14.15 27.25 4.84
CA ASP A 523 -14.87 28.23 4.02
C ASP A 523 -15.35 27.55 2.74
N TYR A 524 -16.67 27.54 2.51
CA TYR A 524 -17.34 26.83 1.42
C TYR A 524 -18.79 27.32 1.23
N ASP A 525 -19.38 26.98 0.08
CA ASP A 525 -20.82 27.20 -0.16
C ASP A 525 -21.70 26.18 0.60
N HIS A 526 -22.33 26.63 1.68
CA HIS A 526 -23.27 25.86 2.51
C HIS A 526 -24.58 25.46 1.80
N GLY A 527 -24.87 26.02 0.62
CA GLY A 527 -26.00 25.59 -0.23
C GLY A 527 -25.68 24.39 -1.11
N VAL A 528 -24.39 24.03 -1.25
CA VAL A 528 -23.93 22.92 -2.12
C VAL A 528 -23.60 21.68 -1.30
N VAL A 529 -22.95 21.85 -0.16
CA VAL A 529 -22.57 20.77 0.76
C VAL A 529 -22.78 21.19 2.22
N ASP A 530 -23.04 20.21 3.08
CA ASP A 530 -22.90 20.33 4.53
C ASP A 530 -21.65 19.58 5.00
N ILE A 531 -20.87 20.18 5.92
CA ILE A 531 -19.62 19.60 6.40
C ILE A 531 -19.62 19.53 7.92
N GLN A 532 -19.50 18.31 8.44
CA GLN A 532 -19.50 18.02 9.87
C GLN A 532 -18.27 17.22 10.28
N ALA A 533 -17.85 17.34 11.54
CA ALA A 533 -16.79 16.50 12.10
C ALA A 533 -17.34 15.08 12.37
N ALA A 534 -16.66 14.05 11.86
CA ALA A 534 -16.99 12.65 12.11
C ALA A 534 -15.71 11.82 12.27
N GLY A 535 -15.49 11.26 13.46
CA GLY A 535 -14.35 10.37 13.73
C GLY A 535 -12.98 10.98 13.37
N GLY A 536 -12.74 12.24 13.78
CA GLY A 536 -11.50 12.96 13.48
C GLY A 536 -11.36 13.44 12.02
N LYS A 537 -12.37 13.20 11.17
CA LYS A 537 -12.41 13.57 9.75
C LYS A 537 -13.52 14.57 9.45
N LEU A 538 -13.54 15.10 8.24
CA LEU A 538 -14.62 15.92 7.70
C LEU A 538 -15.59 15.05 6.91
N LYS A 539 -16.83 14.91 7.36
CA LYS A 539 -17.92 14.29 6.60
C LYS A 539 -18.58 15.35 5.71
N ILE A 540 -18.41 15.21 4.40
CA ILE A 540 -18.95 16.11 3.38
C ILE A 540 -20.22 15.47 2.82
N THR A 541 -21.37 16.11 3.04
CA THR A 541 -22.69 15.64 2.61
C THR A 541 -23.20 16.53 1.47
N PRO A 542 -23.51 15.97 0.28
CA PRO A 542 -23.98 16.79 -0.83
C PRO A 542 -25.44 17.22 -0.64
N LEU A 543 -25.75 18.48 -0.96
CA LEU A 543 -27.08 19.09 -0.81
C LEU A 543 -27.70 19.49 -2.16
N LYS A 544 -26.88 19.90 -3.13
CA LYS A 544 -27.35 20.41 -4.43
C LYS A 544 -26.33 20.09 -5.52
N ASN A 545 -26.82 19.75 -6.72
CA ASN A 545 -25.99 19.63 -7.92
C ASN A 545 -25.38 20.99 -8.29
N ALA A 546 -24.12 21.17 -7.95
CA ALA A 546 -23.32 22.38 -8.16
C ALA A 546 -21.83 22.08 -7.89
N GLY A 547 -20.96 23.05 -8.14
CA GLY A 547 -19.55 23.02 -7.73
C GLY A 547 -19.27 23.99 -6.58
N THR A 548 -18.36 23.64 -5.68
CA THR A 548 -17.86 24.52 -4.61
C THR A 548 -16.39 24.23 -4.32
N ILE A 549 -15.64 25.24 -3.87
CA ILE A 549 -14.27 25.06 -3.37
C ILE A 549 -14.32 25.10 -1.84
N LEU A 550 -13.99 23.99 -1.20
CA LEU A 550 -13.75 23.97 0.24
C LEU A 550 -12.32 24.46 0.52
N THR A 551 -12.19 25.63 1.15
CA THR A 551 -10.92 26.13 1.66
C THR A 551 -10.75 25.71 3.11
N ILE A 552 -9.69 24.97 3.40
CA ILE A 552 -9.36 24.44 4.73
C ILE A 552 -8.10 25.16 5.20
N SER A 553 -8.13 25.71 6.41
CA SER A 553 -6.97 26.39 6.98
C SER A 553 -6.72 26.02 8.45
N ALA A 554 -5.44 25.92 8.81
CA ALA A 554 -4.96 25.66 10.16
C ALA A 554 -3.57 26.27 10.36
N ALA A 555 -3.35 26.99 11.47
CA ALA A 555 -2.08 27.66 11.80
C ALA A 555 -1.42 28.43 10.63
N GLY A 556 -2.22 29.12 9.81
CA GLY A 556 -1.75 29.91 8.66
C GLY A 556 -1.50 29.11 7.38
N GLN A 557 -1.55 27.77 7.42
CA GLN A 557 -1.50 26.91 6.23
C GLN A 557 -2.90 26.77 5.62
N VAL A 558 -2.96 26.69 4.30
CA VAL A 558 -4.21 26.61 3.52
C VAL A 558 -4.10 25.52 2.48
N VAL A 559 -5.15 24.69 2.37
CA VAL A 559 -5.35 23.73 1.28
C VAL A 559 -6.78 23.88 0.74
N LYS A 560 -6.98 23.62 -0.55
CA LYS A 560 -8.27 23.76 -1.23
C LYS A 560 -8.70 22.41 -1.79
N LEU A 561 -9.95 22.05 -1.55
CA LEU A 561 -10.60 20.86 -2.11
C LEU A 561 -11.71 21.30 -3.07
N PRO A 562 -11.53 21.09 -4.38
CA PRO A 562 -12.63 21.22 -5.33
C PRO A 562 -13.64 20.11 -5.14
N ILE A 563 -14.91 20.49 -4.95
CA ILE A 563 -16.04 19.57 -4.77
C ILE A 563 -17.03 19.82 -5.90
N THR A 564 -17.46 18.74 -6.55
CA THR A 564 -18.52 18.76 -7.56
C THR A 564 -19.61 17.77 -7.18
N VAL A 565 -20.86 18.18 -7.33
CA VAL A 565 -22.05 17.36 -7.08
C VAL A 565 -22.87 17.31 -8.36
N GLY A 566 -23.29 16.11 -8.75
CA GLY A 566 -23.99 15.87 -10.01
C GLY A 566 -23.00 15.56 -11.13
N VAL A 567 -23.03 14.32 -11.62
CA VAL A 567 -22.22 13.82 -12.75
C VAL A 567 -23.15 13.36 -13.88
N GLU A 568 -22.89 13.83 -15.10
CA GLU A 568 -23.63 13.45 -16.30
C GLU A 568 -22.72 12.64 -17.24
N THR A 569 -23.14 11.44 -17.66
CA THR A 569 -22.44 10.69 -18.71
C THR A 569 -22.88 11.22 -20.09
N LYS A 570 -21.92 11.72 -20.88
CA LYS A 570 -22.13 12.23 -22.24
C LYS A 570 -21.47 11.32 -23.25
N VAL A 571 -22.18 10.97 -24.32
CA VAL A 571 -21.56 10.39 -25.52
C VAL A 571 -20.80 11.51 -26.22
N VAL A 572 -19.49 11.33 -26.43
CA VAL A 572 -18.61 12.34 -27.03
C VAL A 572 -18.18 11.99 -28.44
N TYR A 573 -18.29 10.71 -28.83
CA TYR A 573 -18.09 10.23 -30.20
C TYR A 573 -18.67 8.83 -30.35
N ASP A 574 -19.34 8.55 -31.46
CA ASP A 574 -20.15 7.35 -31.70
C ASP A 574 -19.72 6.54 -32.93
N PHE A 575 -18.55 6.83 -33.52
CA PHE A 575 -18.00 6.12 -34.67
C PHE A 575 -18.93 6.03 -35.91
N ASN A 576 -19.92 6.92 -36.03
CA ASN A 576 -20.87 6.94 -37.15
C ASN A 576 -20.41 7.72 -38.39
N ASP A 577 -19.17 8.22 -38.38
CA ASP A 577 -18.57 8.99 -39.48
C ASP A 577 -17.61 8.15 -40.34
N ASP A 578 -16.83 8.77 -41.23
CA ASP A 578 -15.78 8.07 -41.97
C ASP A 578 -14.61 7.70 -41.04
N VAL A 579 -14.79 6.60 -40.30
CA VAL A 579 -13.84 6.08 -39.31
C VAL A 579 -12.49 5.71 -39.91
N LEU A 580 -12.45 5.33 -41.20
CA LEU A 580 -11.21 4.95 -41.88
C LEU A 580 -10.38 6.16 -42.30
N GLN A 581 -11.04 7.28 -42.61
CA GLN A 581 -10.36 8.56 -42.85
C GLN A 581 -9.92 9.23 -41.54
N ARG A 582 -10.77 9.16 -40.49
CA ARG A 582 -10.54 9.82 -39.21
C ARG A 582 -9.40 9.22 -38.41
N TRP A 583 -9.28 7.90 -38.41
CA TRP A 583 -8.33 7.17 -37.60
C TRP A 583 -7.24 6.56 -38.46
N ASN A 584 -6.02 6.52 -37.94
CA ASN A 584 -4.88 5.77 -38.46
C ASN A 584 -4.66 4.50 -37.63
N ASN A 585 -4.02 3.50 -38.24
CA ASN A 585 -3.61 2.29 -37.52
C ASN A 585 -2.47 2.65 -36.55
N ASN A 586 -2.61 2.28 -35.28
CA ASN A 586 -1.60 2.47 -34.25
C ASN A 586 -1.28 1.14 -33.57
N SER A 587 -0.80 0.18 -34.36
CA SER A 587 -0.52 -1.18 -33.92
C SER A 587 0.95 -1.54 -34.20
N THR A 588 1.57 -2.34 -33.33
CA THR A 588 2.97 -2.80 -33.53
C THR A 588 3.12 -3.89 -34.60
N ALA A 589 2.02 -4.53 -34.99
CA ALA A 589 1.96 -5.49 -36.08
C ALA A 589 0.89 -5.04 -37.09
N ALA A 590 0.92 -5.62 -38.30
CA ALA A 590 -0.10 -5.34 -39.30
C ALA A 590 -1.49 -5.77 -38.80
N THR A 591 -2.46 -4.86 -38.92
CA THR A 591 -3.87 -5.08 -38.56
C THR A 591 -4.76 -4.57 -39.68
N THR A 592 -5.96 -5.14 -39.79
CA THR A 592 -6.97 -4.73 -40.76
C THR A 592 -8.03 -3.90 -40.03
N ARG A 593 -8.41 -2.76 -40.61
CA ARG A 593 -9.47 -1.90 -40.08
C ARG A 593 -10.60 -1.81 -41.09
N SER A 594 -11.83 -1.92 -40.63
CA SER A 594 -13.03 -1.82 -41.46
C SER A 594 -14.16 -1.13 -40.71
N ALA A 595 -15.07 -0.50 -41.45
CA ALA A 595 -16.34 -0.05 -40.89
C ALA A 595 -17.18 -1.28 -40.49
N ASP A 596 -17.86 -1.16 -39.37
CA ASP A 596 -18.76 -2.17 -38.80
C ASP A 596 -20.10 -1.48 -38.47
N PRO A 597 -21.27 -2.15 -38.54
CA PRO A 597 -22.54 -1.53 -38.17
C PRO A 597 -22.54 -0.94 -36.75
N ASP A 598 -21.71 -1.50 -35.88
CA ASP A 598 -21.53 -1.10 -34.50
C ASP A 598 -20.37 -0.11 -34.29
N GLY A 599 -19.69 0.37 -35.35
CA GLY A 599 -18.61 1.37 -35.27
C GLY A 599 -17.35 0.98 -36.05
N LEU A 600 -16.19 0.92 -35.37
CA LEU A 600 -14.89 0.58 -36.01
C LEU A 600 -14.39 -0.80 -35.59
N ARG A 601 -14.21 -1.68 -36.58
CA ARG A 601 -13.62 -3.01 -36.40
C ARG A 601 -12.12 -3.00 -36.65
N ILE A 602 -11.37 -3.70 -35.79
CA ILE A 602 -9.93 -3.92 -35.90
C ILE A 602 -9.66 -5.42 -35.77
N ASP A 603 -9.19 -6.06 -36.83
CA ASP A 603 -8.74 -7.45 -36.83
C ASP A 603 -7.22 -7.54 -36.79
N PHE A 604 -6.70 -8.44 -35.96
CA PHE A 604 -5.26 -8.57 -35.74
C PHE A 604 -4.82 -10.02 -35.58
N PRO A 605 -3.61 -10.38 -36.07
CA PRO A 605 -3.08 -11.74 -35.98
C PRO A 605 -2.41 -12.05 -34.62
N ALA A 606 -1.97 -11.01 -33.89
CA ALA A 606 -1.37 -11.13 -32.57
C ALA A 606 -1.51 -9.80 -31.81
N MET A 607 -1.97 -9.85 -30.55
CA MET A 607 -2.18 -8.66 -29.74
C MET A 607 -0.94 -8.28 -28.92
N ARG A 608 0.01 -7.51 -29.47
CA ARG A 608 1.08 -6.88 -28.66
C ARG A 608 0.70 -5.46 -28.22
N ASN A 609 0.57 -4.54 -29.19
CA ASN A 609 -0.11 -3.25 -29.05
C ASN A 609 -1.03 -3.12 -30.27
N VAL A 610 -2.33 -3.03 -30.05
CA VAL A 610 -3.34 -2.96 -31.13
C VAL A 610 -4.24 -1.77 -30.86
N GLY A 611 -4.41 -0.89 -31.85
CA GLY A 611 -5.30 0.24 -31.69
C GLY A 611 -5.29 1.26 -32.82
N ILE A 612 -5.74 2.46 -32.47
CA ILE A 612 -5.97 3.57 -33.40
C ILE A 612 -5.38 4.88 -32.87
N SER A 613 -5.02 5.78 -33.78
CA SER A 613 -4.65 7.16 -33.46
C SER A 613 -5.35 8.13 -34.42
N ALA A 614 -5.72 9.32 -33.94
CA ALA A 614 -6.42 10.31 -34.75
C ALA A 614 -5.52 10.79 -35.91
N ASN A 615 -6.10 10.95 -37.09
CA ASN A 615 -5.42 11.43 -38.29
C ASN A 615 -5.27 12.96 -38.24
N GLY A 616 -4.32 13.44 -37.45
CA GLY A 616 -4.08 14.87 -37.23
C GLY A 616 -4.94 15.49 -36.13
N ALA A 617 -4.59 16.72 -35.72
CA ALA A 617 -5.20 17.37 -34.56
C ALA A 617 -6.69 17.69 -34.74
N ALA A 618 -7.13 18.00 -35.96
CA ALA A 618 -8.53 18.31 -36.28
C ALA A 618 -9.48 17.11 -36.09
N ASN A 619 -8.94 15.89 -36.12
CA ASN A 619 -9.70 14.64 -35.99
C ASN A 619 -9.75 14.11 -34.55
N ARG A 620 -9.12 14.79 -33.58
CA ARG A 620 -9.20 14.43 -32.16
C ARG A 620 -10.59 14.73 -31.62
N ILE A 621 -11.12 13.84 -30.78
CA ILE A 621 -12.46 13.99 -30.19
C ILE A 621 -12.38 15.01 -29.06
N GLN A 622 -13.06 16.14 -29.18
CA GLN A 622 -13.16 17.12 -28.09
C GLN A 622 -14.08 16.60 -26.99
N VAL A 623 -13.62 16.64 -25.74
CA VAL A 623 -14.42 16.24 -24.59
C VAL A 623 -14.94 17.48 -23.87
N PRO A 624 -16.27 17.64 -23.69
CA PRO A 624 -16.83 18.84 -23.08
C PRO A 624 -16.54 18.90 -21.57
N GLY A 625 -16.37 20.11 -21.05
CA GLY A 625 -16.25 20.38 -19.63
C GLY A 625 -14.97 19.81 -19.00
N GLN A 626 -15.10 19.27 -17.79
CA GLN A 626 -13.99 18.78 -16.96
C GLN A 626 -14.21 17.32 -16.54
N PRO A 627 -14.21 16.37 -17.48
CA PRO A 627 -14.56 14.98 -17.22
C PRO A 627 -13.69 14.34 -16.12
N LEU A 628 -14.31 13.52 -15.30
CA LEU A 628 -13.64 12.73 -14.25
C LEU A 628 -13.08 11.43 -14.80
N ARG A 629 -13.80 10.86 -15.77
CA ARG A 629 -13.45 9.60 -16.43
C ARG A 629 -13.95 9.59 -17.86
N LEU A 630 -13.23 8.85 -18.69
CA LEU A 630 -13.58 8.53 -20.06
C LEU A 630 -13.93 7.05 -20.13
N ARG A 631 -14.87 6.69 -21.01
CA ARG A 631 -15.20 5.30 -21.30
C ARG A 631 -15.15 5.05 -22.80
N LEU A 632 -14.73 3.85 -23.19
CA LEU A 632 -14.92 3.32 -24.54
C LEU A 632 -15.77 2.07 -24.42
N ARG A 633 -16.94 2.09 -25.04
CA ARG A 633 -17.75 0.89 -25.20
C ARG A 633 -17.19 0.06 -26.35
N ILE A 634 -16.88 -1.20 -26.09
CA ILE A 634 -16.11 -2.07 -26.99
C ILE A 634 -16.52 -3.54 -26.83
N LYS A 635 -16.46 -4.31 -27.92
CA LYS A 635 -16.44 -5.79 -27.91
C LYS A 635 -15.01 -6.28 -28.15
N SER A 636 -14.62 -7.34 -27.44
CA SER A 636 -13.31 -7.97 -27.58
C SER A 636 -13.45 -9.48 -27.71
N SER A 637 -12.82 -10.07 -28.73
CA SER A 637 -12.78 -11.53 -28.86
C SER A 637 -11.68 -12.20 -28.00
N ILE A 638 -10.87 -11.41 -27.29
CA ILE A 638 -9.77 -11.87 -26.44
C ILE A 638 -9.72 -11.10 -25.13
N ASP A 639 -9.00 -11.64 -24.14
CA ASP A 639 -8.75 -10.93 -22.89
C ASP A 639 -7.67 -9.86 -23.05
N VAL A 640 -7.88 -8.72 -22.39
CA VAL A 640 -6.86 -7.69 -22.18
C VAL A 640 -6.67 -7.51 -20.68
N PRO A 641 -5.47 -7.73 -20.13
CA PRO A 641 -5.26 -7.55 -18.70
C PRO A 641 -5.62 -6.14 -18.22
N SER A 642 -6.11 -6.03 -16.99
CA SER A 642 -6.37 -4.72 -16.37
C SER A 642 -5.10 -3.89 -16.28
N GLY A 643 -5.20 -2.58 -16.53
CA GLY A 643 -4.06 -1.67 -16.61
C GLY A 643 -3.33 -1.70 -17.95
N LEU A 644 -3.76 -2.50 -18.93
CA LEU A 644 -3.13 -2.61 -20.26
C LEU A 644 -4.04 -2.16 -21.41
N THR A 645 -5.12 -1.45 -21.13
CA THR A 645 -5.79 -0.61 -22.13
C THR A 645 -5.27 0.82 -22.01
N TYR A 646 -5.10 1.51 -23.11
CA TYR A 646 -4.46 2.82 -23.16
C TYR A 646 -5.34 3.82 -23.93
N ALA A 647 -5.50 5.02 -23.39
CA ALA A 647 -6.06 6.17 -24.09
C ALA A 647 -5.03 7.30 -24.15
N GLY A 648 -4.74 7.80 -25.35
CA GLY A 648 -3.90 8.97 -25.54
C GLY A 648 -4.77 10.23 -25.65
N LEU A 649 -4.43 11.28 -24.90
CA LEU A 649 -5.16 12.53 -24.83
C LEU A 649 -4.23 13.72 -25.09
N PHE A 650 -4.81 14.86 -25.47
CA PHE A 650 -4.16 16.17 -25.40
C PHE A 650 -4.94 17.08 -24.47
N ASP A 651 -4.25 17.77 -23.57
CA ASP A 651 -4.84 18.74 -22.65
C ASP A 651 -5.00 20.14 -23.28
N GLY A 652 -5.57 21.08 -22.53
CA GLY A 652 -5.85 22.45 -22.99
C GLY A 652 -4.59 23.27 -23.31
N ASN A 653 -3.41 22.82 -22.86
CA ASN A 653 -2.11 23.41 -23.20
C ASN A 653 -1.43 22.69 -24.37
N GLY A 654 -2.08 21.68 -24.97
CA GLY A 654 -1.51 20.85 -26.03
C GLY A 654 -0.50 19.82 -25.52
N LYS A 655 -0.44 19.55 -24.20
CA LYS A 655 0.39 18.48 -23.64
C LYS A 655 -0.27 17.13 -23.88
N SER A 656 0.51 16.16 -24.35
CA SER A 656 0.05 14.77 -24.48
C SER A 656 -0.02 14.10 -23.10
N LEU A 657 -1.10 13.35 -22.85
CA LEU A 657 -1.34 12.57 -21.65
C LEU A 657 -1.69 11.13 -22.06
N GLY A 658 -1.09 10.14 -21.41
CA GLY A 658 -1.43 8.73 -21.59
C GLY A 658 -2.14 8.18 -20.36
N LEU A 659 -3.30 7.55 -20.53
CA LEU A 659 -4.07 6.95 -19.45
C LEU A 659 -4.18 5.45 -19.64
N TYR A 660 -3.86 4.69 -18.58
CA TYR A 660 -4.11 3.25 -18.55
C TYR A 660 -5.46 2.95 -17.88
N GLY A 661 -6.20 2.00 -18.42
CA GLY A 661 -7.60 1.74 -18.07
C GLY A 661 -7.88 0.31 -17.64
N SER A 662 -9.17 0.02 -17.44
CA SER A 662 -9.65 -1.31 -17.09
C SER A 662 -9.36 -2.34 -18.19
N GLY A 663 -9.29 -3.62 -17.79
CA GLY A 663 -9.10 -4.73 -18.72
C GLY A 663 -10.35 -5.03 -19.55
N LEU A 664 -10.22 -6.00 -20.46
CA LEU A 664 -11.31 -6.53 -21.28
C LEU A 664 -11.37 -8.05 -21.11
N ARG A 665 -12.58 -8.59 -21.24
CA ARG A 665 -12.83 -10.03 -21.29
C ARG A 665 -13.17 -10.47 -22.70
N ALA A 666 -12.75 -11.66 -23.08
CA ALA A 666 -13.21 -12.28 -24.32
C ALA A 666 -14.73 -12.56 -24.23
N GLY A 667 -15.52 -12.05 -25.18
CA GLY A 667 -16.94 -12.32 -25.23
C GLY A 667 -17.69 -11.54 -26.32
N PRO A 668 -18.95 -11.93 -26.63
CA PRO A 668 -19.78 -11.24 -27.61
C PRO A 668 -20.38 -9.93 -27.10
N ASP A 669 -20.40 -9.75 -25.77
CA ASP A 669 -21.08 -8.64 -25.11
C ASP A 669 -20.23 -7.37 -25.07
N TYR A 670 -20.92 -6.23 -25.05
CA TYR A 670 -20.30 -4.94 -24.86
C TYR A 670 -19.75 -4.75 -23.45
N GLN A 671 -18.59 -4.12 -23.38
CA GLN A 671 -17.88 -3.80 -22.16
C GLN A 671 -17.41 -2.35 -22.22
N ASN A 672 -17.21 -1.72 -21.06
CA ASN A 672 -16.64 -0.38 -20.99
C ASN A 672 -15.19 -0.47 -20.53
N VAL A 673 -14.26 -0.04 -21.39
CA VAL A 673 -12.93 0.37 -20.92
C VAL A 673 -13.08 1.71 -20.23
N THR A 674 -12.60 1.85 -18.99
CA THR A 674 -12.70 3.10 -18.23
C THR A 674 -11.31 3.65 -17.91
N TRP A 675 -11.13 4.95 -18.12
CA TRP A 675 -9.92 5.70 -17.76
C TRP A 675 -10.27 6.86 -16.83
N THR A 676 -9.54 7.00 -15.72
CA THR A 676 -9.68 8.16 -14.81
C THR A 676 -8.82 9.31 -15.31
N VAL A 677 -9.41 10.51 -15.40
CA VAL A 677 -8.69 11.72 -15.81
C VAL A 677 -7.94 12.31 -14.60
N PRO A 678 -6.62 12.58 -14.71
CA PRO A 678 -5.83 13.17 -13.63
C PRO A 678 -6.44 14.48 -13.11
N ALA A 679 -6.39 14.70 -11.80
CA ALA A 679 -7.03 15.84 -11.15
C ALA A 679 -6.42 17.19 -11.56
N ASN A 680 -5.14 17.19 -11.98
CA ASN A 680 -4.44 18.38 -12.45
C ASN A 680 -4.56 18.65 -13.97
N THR A 681 -5.38 17.87 -14.67
CA THR A 681 -5.54 17.98 -16.12
C THR A 681 -6.05 19.37 -16.49
N VAL A 682 -5.41 20.01 -17.48
CA VAL A 682 -5.87 21.29 -18.02
C VAL A 682 -6.92 21.02 -19.08
N TYR A 683 -8.09 21.64 -18.95
CA TYR A 683 -9.21 21.45 -19.88
C TYR A 683 -9.30 22.62 -20.88
N PRO A 684 -9.91 22.44 -22.07
CA PRO A 684 -10.55 21.21 -22.56
C PRO A 684 -9.53 20.12 -22.93
N ILE A 685 -9.94 18.85 -22.85
CA ILE A 685 -9.13 17.72 -23.33
C ILE A 685 -9.67 17.20 -24.66
N SER A 686 -8.80 16.53 -25.42
CA SER A 686 -9.20 15.82 -26.63
C SER A 686 -8.62 14.40 -26.69
N ILE A 687 -9.44 13.42 -27.07
CA ILE A 687 -9.02 12.03 -27.25
C ILE A 687 -8.32 11.89 -28.59
N SER A 688 -7.13 11.28 -28.56
CA SER A 688 -6.25 11.14 -29.71
C SER A 688 -5.90 9.70 -30.07
N SER A 689 -6.06 8.73 -29.15
CA SER A 689 -5.81 7.33 -29.46
C SER A 689 -6.46 6.37 -28.47
N PHE A 690 -6.60 5.12 -28.89
CA PHE A 690 -6.89 3.97 -28.05
C PHE A 690 -5.93 2.83 -28.42
N GLN A 691 -5.46 2.05 -27.45
CA GLN A 691 -4.78 0.78 -27.68
C GLN A 691 -5.16 -0.26 -26.61
N GLY A 692 -5.26 -1.53 -27.02
CA GLY A 692 -5.13 -2.66 -26.11
C GLY A 692 -3.70 -3.22 -26.18
N ILE A 693 -3.14 -3.58 -25.03
CA ILE A 693 -1.75 -4.04 -24.90
C ILE A 693 -1.72 -5.43 -24.24
N ASN A 694 -0.87 -6.32 -24.75
CA ASN A 694 -0.50 -7.55 -24.05
C ASN A 694 1.02 -7.80 -24.18
N THR A 695 1.73 -7.65 -23.06
CA THR A 695 3.19 -7.80 -22.98
C THR A 695 3.63 -9.25 -22.81
N ALA A 696 2.71 -10.17 -22.46
CA ALA A 696 3.01 -11.58 -22.30
C ALA A 696 2.97 -12.31 -23.64
N VAL A 697 4.13 -12.64 -24.21
CA VAL A 697 4.26 -13.27 -25.54
C VAL A 697 3.37 -14.50 -25.69
N ALA A 698 3.26 -15.36 -24.67
CA ALA A 698 2.41 -16.55 -24.69
C ALA A 698 0.89 -16.28 -24.80
N GLN A 699 0.46 -15.05 -24.51
CA GLN A 699 -0.94 -14.62 -24.56
C GLN A 699 -1.27 -13.77 -25.80
N GLN A 700 -0.28 -13.46 -26.64
CA GLN A 700 -0.48 -12.69 -27.87
C GLN A 700 -1.10 -13.60 -28.93
N LYS A 701 -2.43 -13.56 -29.04
CA LYS A 701 -3.23 -14.36 -29.99
C LYS A 701 -3.97 -13.46 -30.99
N ALA A 702 -4.44 -14.06 -32.07
CA ALA A 702 -5.31 -13.39 -33.03
C ALA A 702 -6.65 -13.03 -32.39
N GLY A 703 -7.26 -11.93 -32.84
CA GLY A 703 -8.53 -11.48 -32.31
C GLY A 703 -9.07 -10.24 -33.03
N THR A 704 -10.16 -9.73 -32.47
CA THR A 704 -10.92 -8.60 -33.00
C THR A 704 -11.33 -7.65 -31.89
N PHE A 705 -11.26 -6.35 -32.18
CA PHE A 705 -11.96 -5.30 -31.43
C PHE A 705 -13.05 -4.66 -32.29
N VAL A 706 -14.21 -4.37 -31.68
CA VAL A 706 -15.24 -3.50 -32.28
C VAL A 706 -15.50 -2.33 -31.34
N LEU A 707 -15.11 -1.14 -31.78
CA LEU A 707 -15.21 0.10 -31.01
C LEU A 707 -16.54 0.79 -31.34
N ASP A 708 -17.40 0.99 -30.34
CA ASP A 708 -18.75 1.54 -30.52
C ASP A 708 -18.81 3.03 -30.23
N ARG A 709 -18.46 3.47 -29.01
CA ARG A 709 -18.49 4.89 -28.67
C ARG A 709 -17.60 5.27 -27.51
N PHE A 710 -17.11 6.51 -27.55
CA PHE A 710 -16.52 7.17 -26.39
C PHE A 710 -17.58 7.93 -25.60
N GLU A 711 -17.53 7.78 -24.28
CA GLU A 711 -18.34 8.51 -23.32
C GLU A 711 -17.43 9.24 -22.31
N ALA A 712 -17.96 10.29 -21.70
CA ALA A 712 -17.28 11.05 -20.67
C ALA A 712 -18.23 11.36 -19.52
N ASP A 713 -17.78 11.14 -18.29
CA ASP A 713 -18.54 11.52 -17.10
C ASP A 713 -18.14 12.93 -16.70
N VAL A 714 -19.03 13.87 -17.01
CA VAL A 714 -18.81 15.31 -16.88
C VAL A 714 -19.55 15.82 -15.64
N PRO A 715 -18.82 16.27 -14.59
CA PRO A 715 -19.43 16.90 -13.44
C PRO A 715 -19.82 18.34 -13.76
N THR A 716 -20.56 18.97 -12.84
CA THR A 716 -20.71 20.43 -12.85
C THR A 716 -19.34 21.11 -12.92
N ALA A 717 -19.16 22.04 -13.85
CA ALA A 717 -17.88 22.73 -14.05
C ALA A 717 -17.51 23.59 -12.83
N ILE A 718 -16.22 23.62 -12.50
CA ILE A 718 -15.68 24.43 -11.41
C ILE A 718 -14.30 24.96 -11.80
N GLU A 719 -13.97 26.18 -11.40
CA GLU A 719 -12.61 26.68 -11.58
C GLU A 719 -11.67 25.97 -10.61
N LEU A 720 -10.73 25.17 -11.13
CA LEU A 720 -9.75 24.48 -10.31
C LEU A 720 -8.72 25.49 -9.76
N PRO A 721 -8.32 25.38 -8.48
CA PRO A 721 -7.26 26.22 -7.94
C PRO A 721 -5.97 26.09 -8.76
N ALA A 722 -5.29 27.22 -8.98
CA ALA A 722 -3.96 27.21 -9.58
C ALA A 722 -3.02 26.31 -8.76
N ARG A 723 -2.19 25.52 -9.45
CA ARG A 723 -1.18 24.68 -8.81
C ARG A 723 -0.15 25.59 -8.12
N PRO A 724 0.11 25.43 -6.82
CA PRO A 724 1.10 26.25 -6.13
C PRO A 724 2.52 25.97 -6.63
N ASP A 725 3.37 26.99 -6.55
CA ASP A 725 4.82 26.87 -6.74
C ASP A 725 5.41 25.80 -5.81
N LEU A 726 6.54 25.22 -6.23
CA LEU A 726 7.29 24.30 -5.37
C LEU A 726 7.80 25.02 -4.12
N VAL A 727 7.65 24.36 -2.97
CA VAL A 727 8.23 24.81 -1.71
C VAL A 727 9.67 24.31 -1.63
N ALA A 728 10.60 25.22 -1.37
CA ALA A 728 12.02 24.85 -1.26
C ALA A 728 12.27 23.99 -0.02
N ASP A 729 12.96 22.86 -0.21
CA ASP A 729 13.44 22.02 0.90
C ASP A 729 14.83 22.50 1.37
N PRO A 730 15.08 22.61 2.70
CA PRO A 730 16.39 23.01 3.23
C PRO A 730 17.56 22.13 2.82
N LEU A 731 17.32 20.90 2.33
CA LEU A 731 18.36 20.03 1.78
C LEU A 731 18.99 20.66 0.53
N VAL A 732 18.24 21.41 -0.27
CA VAL A 732 18.76 22.07 -1.48
C VAL A 732 19.18 23.50 -1.14
N SER A 733 20.47 23.77 -1.34
CA SER A 733 21.04 25.11 -1.19
C SER A 733 20.46 26.06 -2.23
N ALA A 734 19.85 27.17 -1.81
CA ALA A 734 19.20 28.10 -2.74
C ALA A 734 20.20 28.85 -3.64
N ASP A 735 21.43 29.07 -3.17
CA ASP A 735 22.52 29.76 -3.89
C ASP A 735 23.67 28.83 -4.31
N GLY A 736 23.55 27.53 -3.99
CA GLY A 736 24.57 26.52 -4.26
C GLY A 736 25.83 26.67 -3.40
N ASN A 737 25.81 27.52 -2.37
CA ASN A 737 26.88 27.58 -1.39
C ASN A 737 26.69 26.46 -0.37
N LEU A 738 27.40 25.36 -0.58
CA LEU A 738 27.42 24.24 0.37
C LEU A 738 28.24 24.59 1.61
N ALA A 739 27.71 24.32 2.80
CA ALA A 739 28.44 24.47 4.05
C ALA A 739 29.72 23.61 4.06
N GLY A 740 30.72 24.01 4.85
CA GLY A 740 31.97 23.26 5.02
C GLY A 740 31.71 21.90 5.70
N GLY A 741 31.51 20.86 4.90
CA GLY A 741 31.30 19.48 5.35
C GLY A 741 32.58 18.71 5.63
N THR A 742 32.41 17.48 6.10
CA THR A 742 33.48 16.48 6.27
C THR A 742 34.00 16.00 4.90
N PHE A 743 33.11 15.90 3.90
CA PHE A 743 33.47 15.58 2.52
C PHE A 743 32.38 16.03 1.54
N LYS A 744 32.68 15.89 0.23
CA LYS A 744 31.73 16.10 -0.86
C LYS A 744 31.64 14.88 -1.76
N PHE A 745 30.50 14.67 -2.41
CA PHE A 745 30.37 13.69 -3.48
C PHE A 745 29.42 14.22 -4.54
N ALA A 746 29.48 13.69 -5.76
CA ALA A 746 28.59 14.10 -6.84
C ALA A 746 27.72 12.95 -7.33
N THR A 747 26.60 13.27 -7.96
CA THR A 747 25.72 12.29 -8.61
C THR A 747 25.45 12.65 -10.06
N LEU A 748 25.44 11.63 -10.91
CA LEU A 748 25.14 11.70 -12.35
C LEU A 748 24.20 10.53 -12.69
N SER A 749 23.18 10.74 -13.52
CA SER A 749 22.25 9.69 -13.95
C SER A 749 21.63 9.99 -15.32
N ASP A 750 21.00 9.00 -15.94
CA ASP A 750 20.11 9.16 -17.10
C ASP A 750 20.80 9.86 -18.30
N VAL A 751 22.00 9.40 -18.65
CA VAL A 751 22.68 9.85 -19.88
C VAL A 751 22.06 9.17 -21.11
N GLN A 752 21.80 7.85 -21.01
CA GLN A 752 21.14 7.00 -22.01
C GLN A 752 21.76 7.04 -23.43
N PHE A 753 23.04 6.70 -23.57
CA PHE A 753 23.64 6.44 -24.89
C PHE A 753 23.69 4.95 -25.25
N THR A 754 23.89 4.64 -26.53
CA THR A 754 24.18 3.29 -27.03
C THR A 754 25.44 3.31 -27.89
N ALA A 755 26.00 2.14 -28.18
CA ALA A 755 27.07 1.97 -29.15
C ALA A 755 26.63 2.36 -30.57
N ASP A 756 25.36 2.12 -30.92
CA ASP A 756 24.80 2.47 -32.23
C ASP A 756 24.47 3.97 -32.35
N ASN A 757 24.21 4.65 -31.23
CA ASN A 757 23.97 6.09 -31.15
C ASN A 757 24.77 6.74 -30.00
N PRO A 758 26.08 6.95 -30.17
CA PRO A 758 26.97 7.37 -29.09
C PRO A 758 26.97 8.89 -28.84
N ALA A 759 26.10 9.67 -29.49
CA ALA A 759 26.15 11.14 -29.40
C ALA A 759 26.07 11.66 -27.95
N LEU A 760 25.20 11.05 -27.14
CA LEU A 760 25.03 11.39 -25.72
C LEU A 760 26.21 10.95 -24.83
N ALA A 761 27.13 10.09 -25.31
CA ALA A 761 28.35 9.78 -24.55
C ALA A 761 29.22 11.03 -24.32
N GLN A 762 29.14 12.02 -25.20
CA GLN A 762 29.83 13.31 -25.02
C GLN A 762 29.33 14.06 -23.78
N VAL A 763 28.06 13.87 -23.40
CA VAL A 763 27.48 14.46 -22.18
C VAL A 763 28.14 13.86 -20.94
N ALA A 764 28.29 12.53 -20.88
CA ALA A 764 28.98 11.87 -19.76
C ALA A 764 30.40 12.42 -19.58
N THR A 765 31.17 12.50 -20.67
CA THR A 765 32.54 13.06 -20.65
C THR A 765 32.55 14.52 -20.18
N ALA A 766 31.68 15.35 -20.74
CA ALA A 766 31.61 16.77 -20.44
C ALA A 766 31.10 17.05 -19.01
N ALA A 767 30.15 16.27 -18.51
CA ALA A 767 29.63 16.37 -17.14
C ALA A 767 30.68 15.94 -16.11
N LEU A 768 31.33 14.79 -16.31
CA LEU A 768 32.39 14.32 -15.40
C LEU A 768 33.59 15.27 -15.35
N ALA A 769 33.96 15.89 -16.48
CA ALA A 769 34.97 16.93 -16.50
C ALA A 769 34.60 18.17 -15.66
N ARG A 770 33.31 18.53 -15.58
CA ARG A 770 32.79 19.61 -14.71
C ARG A 770 32.74 19.20 -13.26
N ILE A 771 32.22 18.00 -12.97
CA ILE A 771 32.18 17.41 -11.62
C ILE A 771 33.58 17.41 -11.01
N ARG A 772 34.61 17.02 -11.76
CA ARG A 772 36.01 17.04 -11.28
C ARG A 772 36.51 18.42 -10.86
N LYS A 773 35.92 19.52 -11.36
CA LYS A 773 36.28 20.90 -10.94
C LYS A 773 35.75 21.25 -9.56
N THR A 774 34.69 20.59 -9.08
CA THR A 774 34.18 20.80 -7.70
C THR A 774 34.95 19.98 -6.67
N ARG A 775 35.87 19.11 -7.11
CA ARG A 775 36.75 18.26 -6.30
C ARG A 775 35.97 17.39 -5.29
N PRO A 776 34.98 16.60 -5.73
CA PRO A 776 34.30 15.65 -4.86
C PRO A 776 35.26 14.50 -4.49
N ASP A 777 34.95 13.81 -3.40
CA ASP A 777 35.67 12.61 -2.96
C ASP A 777 35.29 11.37 -3.78
N LEU A 778 34.06 11.32 -4.29
CA LEU A 778 33.54 10.21 -5.09
C LEU A 778 32.36 10.68 -5.97
N VAL A 779 31.99 9.84 -6.95
CA VAL A 779 30.80 10.02 -7.80
C VAL A 779 29.92 8.78 -7.70
N VAL A 780 28.61 8.97 -7.55
CA VAL A 780 27.62 7.89 -7.72
C VAL A 780 26.91 8.08 -9.06
N LEU A 781 27.06 7.10 -9.95
CA LEU A 781 26.37 6.99 -11.23
C LEU A 781 25.05 6.25 -10.97
N ASN A 782 23.92 6.97 -10.90
CA ASN A 782 22.64 6.41 -10.44
C ASN A 782 21.77 5.93 -11.61
N GLY A 783 22.25 4.95 -12.37
CA GLY A 783 21.52 4.25 -13.42
C GLY A 783 21.33 5.02 -14.72
N ASP A 784 20.91 4.27 -15.74
CA ASP A 784 20.60 4.75 -17.09
C ASP A 784 21.74 5.55 -17.73
N ILE A 785 22.99 5.10 -17.54
CA ILE A 785 24.11 5.66 -18.32
C ILE A 785 24.00 5.17 -19.76
N THR A 786 23.58 3.91 -19.95
CA THR A 786 23.25 3.37 -21.27
C THR A 786 21.73 3.33 -21.47
N ASP A 787 21.29 3.34 -22.74
CA ASP A 787 19.86 3.18 -23.08
C ASP A 787 19.46 1.69 -23.21
N ARG A 788 20.44 0.78 -23.24
CA ARG A 788 20.26 -0.68 -23.25
C ARG A 788 21.40 -1.39 -22.50
N GLY A 789 21.15 -2.61 -22.07
CA GLY A 789 22.07 -3.53 -21.38
C GLY A 789 22.81 -4.51 -22.30
N LEU A 790 23.01 -4.17 -23.57
CA LEU A 790 23.75 -5.02 -24.49
C LEU A 790 25.26 -4.96 -24.18
N PRO A 791 26.03 -6.05 -24.39
CA PRO A 791 27.46 -6.07 -24.07
C PRO A 791 28.27 -4.92 -24.69
N GLN A 792 27.98 -4.56 -25.95
CA GLN A 792 28.64 -3.46 -26.63
C GLN A 792 28.29 -2.07 -26.05
N ASP A 793 27.08 -1.90 -25.55
CA ASP A 793 26.63 -0.64 -24.95
C ASP A 793 27.31 -0.45 -23.58
N LEU A 794 27.37 -1.51 -22.78
CA LEU A 794 28.02 -1.52 -21.46
C LEU A 794 29.55 -1.39 -21.57
N SER A 795 30.18 -2.04 -22.56
CA SER A 795 31.62 -1.88 -22.83
C SER A 795 31.96 -0.45 -23.26
N LEU A 796 31.13 0.16 -24.12
CA LEU A 796 31.27 1.59 -24.46
C LEU A 796 31.14 2.45 -23.21
N ALA A 797 30.19 2.16 -22.31
CA ALA A 797 30.03 2.92 -21.08
C ALA A 797 31.25 2.83 -20.17
N ARG A 798 31.82 1.64 -19.96
CA ARG A 798 33.09 1.48 -19.21
C ARG A 798 34.18 2.37 -19.81
N LYS A 799 34.34 2.33 -21.13
CA LYS A 799 35.36 3.12 -21.84
C LYS A 799 35.13 4.63 -21.63
N VAL A 800 33.93 5.12 -21.95
CA VAL A 800 33.58 6.55 -21.85
C VAL A 800 33.78 7.08 -20.43
N LEU A 801 33.30 6.35 -19.41
CA LEU A 801 33.44 6.75 -18.02
C LEU A 801 34.92 6.78 -17.59
N THR A 802 35.68 5.74 -17.94
CA THR A 802 37.12 5.66 -17.60
C THR A 802 37.90 6.79 -18.27
N ASP A 803 37.69 7.03 -19.57
CA ASP A 803 38.34 8.10 -20.34
C ASP A 803 37.99 9.50 -19.78
N ALA A 804 36.78 9.67 -19.24
CA ALA A 804 36.34 10.90 -18.58
C ALA A 804 36.95 11.12 -17.17
N GLY A 805 37.68 10.13 -16.65
CA GLY A 805 38.38 10.18 -15.37
C GLY A 805 37.64 9.52 -14.21
N CYS A 806 36.68 8.63 -14.47
CA CYS A 806 36.12 7.75 -13.43
C CYS A 806 37.04 6.55 -13.19
N ASP A 807 37.45 6.37 -11.95
CA ASP A 807 37.99 5.12 -11.42
C ASP A 807 36.83 4.24 -10.97
N LEU A 808 36.35 3.36 -11.86
CA LEU A 808 35.19 2.50 -11.62
C LEU A 808 35.52 1.42 -10.58
N ILE A 809 35.05 1.63 -9.34
CA ILE A 809 35.42 0.80 -8.20
C ILE A 809 34.71 -0.56 -8.26
N PRO A 810 35.44 -1.69 -8.33
CA PRO A 810 34.85 -3.03 -8.21
C PRO A 810 34.34 -3.30 -6.79
N VAL A 811 33.33 -4.17 -6.67
CA VAL A 811 32.82 -4.61 -5.36
C VAL A 811 33.94 -5.33 -4.57
N GLY A 812 34.11 -4.97 -3.30
CA GLY A 812 35.16 -5.52 -2.43
C GLY A 812 36.56 -4.92 -2.66
N LYS A 813 36.67 -3.90 -3.51
CA LYS A 813 37.90 -3.14 -3.79
C LYS A 813 37.75 -1.66 -3.43
N GLU A 814 36.83 -1.35 -2.53
CA GLU A 814 36.57 0.02 -2.13
C GLU A 814 37.78 0.67 -1.45
N PRO A 815 38.07 1.95 -1.74
CA PRO A 815 39.10 2.69 -1.04
C PRO A 815 38.87 2.69 0.48
N ALA A 816 39.96 2.88 1.25
CA ALA A 816 39.85 2.99 2.70
C ALA A 816 38.83 4.09 3.11
N PRO A 817 38.02 3.89 4.16
CA PRO A 817 36.93 4.82 4.50
C PRO A 817 37.33 6.28 4.74
N ASN A 818 38.58 6.54 5.14
CA ASN A 818 39.08 7.90 5.36
C ASN A 818 39.92 8.44 4.19
N SER A 819 39.89 7.77 3.04
CA SER A 819 40.66 8.17 1.86
C SER A 819 40.16 9.50 1.29
N THR A 820 41.02 10.15 0.50
CA THR A 820 40.68 11.34 -0.28
C THR A 820 41.37 11.17 -1.62
N PRO A 821 40.70 11.38 -2.77
CA PRO A 821 41.31 11.18 -4.08
C PRO A 821 42.61 11.98 -4.24
N LYS A 822 43.66 11.29 -4.70
CA LYS A 822 44.97 11.90 -5.02
C LYS A 822 45.25 11.62 -6.49
N GLY A 823 44.95 12.55 -7.38
CA GLY A 823 45.23 12.39 -8.80
C GLY A 823 44.22 13.08 -9.71
N SER A 824 44.26 12.72 -10.99
CA SER A 824 43.34 13.22 -12.00
C SER A 824 42.02 12.43 -12.05
N THR A 825 41.94 11.21 -11.54
CA THR A 825 40.73 10.38 -11.55
C THR A 825 39.93 10.50 -10.24
N LEU A 826 38.66 10.08 -10.26
CA LEU A 826 37.76 10.04 -9.10
C LEU A 826 37.14 8.65 -8.92
N PRO A 827 37.05 8.12 -7.68
CA PRO A 827 36.27 6.92 -7.41
C PRO A 827 34.82 7.07 -7.89
N CYS A 828 34.36 6.17 -8.75
CA CYS A 828 33.00 6.15 -9.29
C CYS A 828 32.31 4.82 -8.95
N TYR A 829 31.08 4.91 -8.45
CA TYR A 829 30.23 3.79 -8.08
C TYR A 829 29.00 3.75 -8.98
N TYR A 830 28.74 2.61 -9.62
CA TYR A 830 27.67 2.48 -10.61
C TYR A 830 26.50 1.65 -10.06
N VAL A 831 25.34 2.29 -9.93
CA VAL A 831 24.04 1.67 -9.66
C VAL A 831 23.34 1.44 -11.00
N PRO A 832 22.88 0.24 -11.35
CA PRO A 832 22.16 0.02 -12.61
C PRO A 832 20.72 0.55 -12.54
N GLY A 833 20.27 1.14 -13.65
CA GLY A 833 18.89 1.49 -13.94
C GLY A 833 18.19 0.44 -14.78
N ASN A 834 16.93 0.69 -15.16
CA ASN A 834 16.18 -0.27 -15.98
C ASN A 834 16.77 -0.41 -17.37
N HIS A 835 17.38 0.64 -17.92
CA HIS A 835 17.95 0.56 -19.26
C HIS A 835 19.18 -0.36 -19.31
N GLU A 836 19.94 -0.50 -18.21
CA GLU A 836 20.99 -1.50 -18.10
C GLU A 836 20.48 -2.97 -18.09
N SER A 837 19.16 -3.18 -17.96
CA SER A 837 18.53 -4.51 -18.09
C SER A 837 17.88 -4.75 -19.45
N TYR A 838 17.80 -3.74 -20.34
CA TYR A 838 17.10 -3.87 -21.61
C TYR A 838 17.93 -4.57 -22.69
N GLY A 839 17.32 -5.55 -23.36
CA GLY A 839 17.91 -6.26 -24.50
C GLY A 839 17.54 -5.63 -25.85
N LEU A 840 17.56 -6.45 -26.91
CA LEU A 840 17.14 -6.03 -28.25
C LEU A 840 15.67 -5.55 -28.25
N ASN A 841 15.38 -4.56 -29.10
CA ASN A 841 14.04 -3.95 -29.23
C ASN A 841 13.48 -3.40 -27.91
N ASN A 842 14.34 -2.95 -26.98
CA ASN A 842 14.00 -2.44 -25.66
C ASN A 842 13.12 -3.39 -24.84
N THR A 843 13.32 -4.70 -25.02
CA THR A 843 12.63 -5.72 -24.22
C THR A 843 13.39 -5.89 -22.91
N GLN A 844 12.70 -5.76 -21.78
CA GLN A 844 13.32 -5.95 -20.47
C GLN A 844 13.82 -7.39 -20.29
N SER A 845 15.09 -7.52 -19.91
CA SER A 845 15.79 -8.78 -19.64
C SER A 845 16.24 -8.79 -18.17
N ASP A 846 17.48 -9.21 -17.90
CA ASP A 846 18.11 -9.24 -16.59
C ASP A 846 19.40 -8.39 -16.55
N LEU A 847 20.13 -8.44 -15.42
CA LEU A 847 21.40 -7.72 -15.22
C LEU A 847 22.64 -8.59 -15.49
N THR A 848 22.53 -9.70 -16.24
CA THR A 848 23.66 -10.61 -16.49
C THR A 848 24.81 -9.88 -17.18
N ASN A 849 24.54 -9.15 -18.26
CA ASN A 849 25.57 -8.41 -18.99
C ASN A 849 26.18 -7.27 -18.15
N PHE A 850 25.35 -6.56 -17.38
CA PHE A 850 25.83 -5.55 -16.44
C PHE A 850 26.78 -6.19 -15.41
N THR A 851 26.41 -7.36 -14.87
CA THR A 851 27.22 -8.06 -13.88
C THR A 851 28.55 -8.55 -14.46
N ASN A 852 28.54 -9.03 -15.70
CA ASN A 852 29.76 -9.42 -16.41
C ASN A 852 30.70 -8.24 -16.64
N GLU A 853 30.16 -7.07 -16.98
CA GLU A 853 30.96 -5.89 -17.26
C GLU A 853 31.41 -5.18 -15.97
N PHE A 854 30.50 -4.88 -15.04
CA PHE A 854 30.72 -4.01 -13.88
C PHE A 854 30.75 -4.73 -12.52
N GLY A 855 30.40 -6.01 -12.46
CA GLY A 855 30.30 -6.79 -11.23
C GLY A 855 28.94 -6.68 -10.54
N GLN A 856 28.89 -7.10 -9.27
CA GLN A 856 27.64 -7.19 -8.51
C GLN A 856 26.87 -5.84 -8.46
N PRO A 857 25.55 -5.84 -8.75
CA PRO A 857 24.79 -4.61 -8.98
C PRO A 857 24.32 -3.87 -7.72
N TYR A 858 24.61 -4.41 -6.54
CA TYR A 858 24.30 -3.84 -5.23
C TYR A 858 25.48 -4.04 -4.28
N ARG A 859 25.69 -3.12 -3.33
CA ARG A 859 26.79 -3.20 -2.35
C ARG A 859 26.61 -2.23 -1.17
N THR A 860 27.48 -2.36 -0.17
CA THR A 860 27.68 -1.33 0.86
C THR A 860 29.14 -0.91 0.92
N PHE A 861 29.41 0.33 1.30
CA PHE A 861 30.76 0.80 1.63
C PHE A 861 30.69 2.01 2.56
N ASP A 862 31.77 2.30 3.26
CA ASP A 862 31.84 3.42 4.22
C ASP A 862 32.81 4.48 3.71
N HIS A 863 32.43 5.76 3.81
CA HIS A 863 33.29 6.89 3.51
C HIS A 863 33.08 8.01 4.53
N LYS A 864 34.16 8.38 5.23
CA LYS A 864 34.26 9.47 6.21
C LYS A 864 33.06 9.55 7.17
N GLY A 865 32.73 8.41 7.76
CA GLY A 865 31.66 8.25 8.75
C GLY A 865 30.24 8.17 8.16
N THR A 866 30.11 7.99 6.85
CA THR A 866 28.83 7.76 6.17
C THR A 866 28.84 6.40 5.50
N ARG A 867 27.82 5.57 5.77
CA ARG A 867 27.61 4.31 5.07
C ARG A 867 26.78 4.53 3.82
N PHE A 868 27.32 4.14 2.69
CA PHE A 868 26.60 4.09 1.42
C PHE A 868 26.03 2.70 1.21
N VAL A 869 24.77 2.63 0.79
CA VAL A 869 24.05 1.41 0.41
C VAL A 869 23.54 1.61 -1.01
N LEU A 870 24.05 0.82 -1.95
CA LEU A 870 23.70 0.88 -3.36
C LEU A 870 22.81 -0.32 -3.68
N LEU A 871 21.61 -0.05 -4.19
CA LEU A 871 20.56 -1.04 -4.45
C LEU A 871 20.22 -1.09 -5.94
N ALA A 872 20.02 -2.30 -6.45
CA ALA A 872 19.56 -2.56 -7.80
C ALA A 872 18.03 -2.51 -7.86
N SER A 873 17.49 -1.68 -8.76
CA SER A 873 16.04 -1.56 -9.01
C SER A 873 15.70 -1.72 -10.50
N ALA A 874 16.61 -2.25 -11.31
CA ALA A 874 16.51 -2.29 -12.77
C ALA A 874 15.24 -2.98 -13.31
N LEU A 875 14.63 -3.89 -12.54
CA LEU A 875 13.39 -4.59 -12.92
C LEU A 875 12.13 -3.92 -12.34
N GLY A 876 12.22 -2.65 -11.92
CA GLY A 876 11.11 -1.87 -11.36
C GLY A 876 10.77 -2.19 -9.89
N THR A 877 11.38 -3.22 -9.31
CA THR A 877 11.30 -3.56 -7.86
C THR A 877 12.68 -3.93 -7.34
N LEU A 878 12.88 -3.85 -6.03
CA LEU A 878 14.13 -4.27 -5.38
C LEU A 878 14.24 -5.80 -5.33
N ARG A 879 13.18 -6.50 -4.90
CA ARG A 879 13.22 -7.97 -4.74
C ARG A 879 13.47 -8.69 -6.06
N THR A 880 12.78 -8.30 -7.14
CA THR A 880 12.94 -8.99 -8.44
C THR A 880 14.28 -8.66 -9.08
N SER A 881 14.82 -7.47 -8.85
CA SER A 881 16.15 -7.08 -9.37
C SER A 881 17.28 -7.87 -8.73
N ALA A 882 17.23 -8.06 -7.40
CA ALA A 882 18.09 -8.97 -6.66
C ALA A 882 17.55 -9.17 -5.23
N TRP A 883 17.34 -10.39 -4.78
CA TRP A 883 16.80 -10.65 -3.44
C TRP A 883 17.79 -10.27 -2.32
N ASP A 884 19.04 -10.73 -2.42
CA ASP A 884 20.04 -10.63 -1.33
C ASP A 884 20.35 -9.19 -0.88
N GLN A 885 20.01 -8.20 -1.72
CA GLN A 885 20.20 -6.80 -1.37
C GLN A 885 19.28 -6.33 -0.22
N LEU A 886 18.09 -6.92 -0.06
CA LEU A 886 17.14 -6.52 0.98
C LEU A 886 17.60 -6.98 2.38
N PRO A 887 18.01 -8.25 2.60
CA PRO A 887 18.70 -8.65 3.83
C PRO A 887 19.99 -7.85 4.07
N MET A 888 20.77 -7.55 3.02
CA MET A 888 21.98 -6.74 3.11
C MET A 888 21.68 -5.31 3.59
N LEU A 889 20.62 -4.66 3.10
CA LEU A 889 20.18 -3.35 3.60
C LEU A 889 19.84 -3.40 5.09
N LYS A 890 19.05 -4.40 5.53
CA LYS A 890 18.70 -4.57 6.95
C LYS A 890 19.97 -4.73 7.81
N GLN A 891 20.93 -5.54 7.36
CA GLN A 891 22.21 -5.74 8.04
C GLN A 891 23.08 -4.47 8.04
N ALA A 892 23.10 -3.72 6.94
CA ALA A 892 23.85 -2.47 6.80
C ALA A 892 23.35 -1.41 7.80
N LEU A 893 22.02 -1.30 7.97
CA LEU A 893 21.38 -0.42 8.95
C LEU A 893 21.63 -0.90 10.39
N ALA A 894 21.48 -2.19 10.67
CA ALA A 894 21.68 -2.75 12.00
C ALA A 894 23.14 -2.56 12.48
N SER A 895 24.12 -2.83 11.62
CA SER A 895 25.53 -2.62 11.94
C SER A 895 25.89 -1.13 12.00
N ALA A 896 25.33 -0.30 11.12
CA ALA A 896 25.51 1.15 11.19
C ALA A 896 24.91 1.73 12.47
N ALA A 897 23.90 1.10 13.07
CA ALA A 897 23.29 1.59 14.31
C ALA A 897 24.26 1.48 15.48
N THR A 898 24.96 0.34 15.58
CA THR A 898 25.89 0.04 16.70
C THR A 898 27.30 0.58 16.47
N ASP A 899 27.75 0.71 15.22
CA ASP A 899 29.07 1.25 14.89
C ASP A 899 29.14 2.77 15.16
N ARG A 900 30.08 3.20 16.02
CA ARG A 900 30.27 4.61 16.39
C ARG A 900 31.05 5.42 15.36
N SER A 901 31.77 4.76 14.45
CA SER A 901 32.45 5.41 13.34
C SER A 901 31.45 5.88 12.29
N ILE A 902 30.30 5.21 12.18
CA ILE A 902 29.21 5.57 11.27
C ILE A 902 28.23 6.54 11.95
N ARG A 903 27.98 7.65 11.28
CA ARG A 903 27.13 8.76 11.72
C ARG A 903 25.92 8.98 10.82
N ASN A 904 26.02 8.57 9.55
CA ASN A 904 24.97 8.72 8.56
C ASN A 904 24.86 7.48 7.67
N VAL A 905 23.70 7.30 7.05
CA VAL A 905 23.46 6.32 5.99
C VAL A 905 22.91 7.03 4.75
N MET A 906 23.42 6.68 3.58
CA MET A 906 22.93 7.12 2.29
C MET A 906 22.57 5.92 1.42
N VAL A 907 21.33 5.86 0.98
CA VAL A 907 20.81 4.78 0.12
C VAL A 907 20.62 5.31 -1.29
N PHE A 908 21.02 4.52 -2.29
CA PHE A 908 20.80 4.81 -3.70
C PHE A 908 20.07 3.65 -4.36
N ALA A 909 19.06 3.97 -5.16
CA ALA A 909 18.44 3.07 -6.12
C ALA A 909 18.10 3.89 -7.36
N HIS A 910 18.10 3.31 -8.56
CA HIS A 910 17.70 4.07 -9.74
C HIS A 910 16.23 4.51 -9.70
N HIS A 911 15.29 3.61 -9.39
CA HIS A 911 13.89 3.97 -9.20
C HIS A 911 13.70 4.62 -7.82
N PRO A 912 13.13 5.84 -7.75
CA PRO A 912 12.76 6.47 -6.49
C PRO A 912 11.57 5.77 -5.82
N VAL A 913 11.42 5.99 -4.52
CA VAL A 913 10.25 5.51 -3.74
C VAL A 913 8.94 6.22 -4.12
N ASP A 914 9.03 7.46 -4.61
CA ASP A 914 7.91 8.25 -5.11
C ASP A 914 8.35 9.06 -6.32
N ASP A 915 7.54 9.00 -7.37
CA ASP A 915 7.66 9.85 -8.55
C ASP A 915 6.85 11.14 -8.30
N PRO A 916 7.46 12.34 -8.35
CA PRO A 916 6.75 13.60 -8.07
C PRO A 916 5.63 13.95 -9.06
N GLU A 917 5.59 13.29 -10.22
CA GLU A 917 4.53 13.47 -11.21
C GLU A 917 3.28 12.63 -10.88
N GLU A 918 2.13 13.05 -11.39
CA GLU A 918 0.84 12.44 -11.03
C GLU A 918 0.64 11.03 -11.62
N THR A 919 1.35 10.70 -12.70
CA THR A 919 1.24 9.39 -13.35
C THR A 919 1.96 8.28 -12.58
N LYS A 920 2.84 8.63 -11.64
CA LYS A 920 3.58 7.71 -10.78
C LYS A 920 4.31 6.60 -11.56
N SER A 921 4.75 6.92 -12.78
CA SER A 921 5.17 5.91 -13.76
C SER A 921 6.64 5.53 -13.63
N SER A 922 7.43 6.36 -12.95
CA SER A 922 8.87 6.17 -12.84
C SER A 922 9.35 5.92 -11.40
N GLN A 923 8.52 5.28 -10.57
CA GLN A 923 8.86 4.91 -9.19
C GLN A 923 8.99 3.39 -9.03
N LEU A 924 9.44 2.95 -7.86
CA LEU A 924 9.35 1.54 -7.46
C LEU A 924 7.89 1.05 -7.53
N GLY A 925 7.69 -0.03 -8.28
CA GLY A 925 6.36 -0.57 -8.59
C GLY A 925 5.70 -1.31 -7.42
N ASP A 926 6.50 -1.92 -6.54
CA ASP A 926 5.99 -2.58 -5.34
C ASP A 926 5.89 -1.56 -4.17
N ARG A 927 4.65 -1.22 -3.79
CA ARG A 927 4.39 -0.23 -2.73
C ARG A 927 4.65 -0.76 -1.33
N ASP A 928 4.60 -2.08 -1.12
CA ASP A 928 4.96 -2.68 0.16
C ASP A 928 6.48 -2.69 0.36
N GLU A 929 7.27 -2.85 -0.73
CA GLU A 929 8.72 -2.64 -0.67
C GLU A 929 9.06 -1.21 -0.27
N VAL A 930 8.38 -0.21 -0.86
CA VAL A 930 8.56 1.19 -0.47
C VAL A 930 8.24 1.40 1.01
N ALA A 931 7.10 0.90 1.49
CA ALA A 931 6.74 0.98 2.91
C ALA A 931 7.78 0.31 3.81
N LEU A 932 8.38 -0.80 3.38
CA LEU A 932 9.46 -1.47 4.11
C LEU A 932 10.73 -0.61 4.17
N ILE A 933 11.15 0.00 3.06
CA ILE A 933 12.31 0.88 3.02
C ILE A 933 12.09 2.12 3.89
N GLU A 934 10.92 2.75 3.79
CA GLU A 934 10.53 3.89 4.63
C GLU A 934 10.54 3.53 6.12
N LYS A 935 9.96 2.38 6.48
CA LYS A 935 9.99 1.85 7.85
C LYS A 935 11.43 1.62 8.33
N LEU A 936 12.27 0.96 7.54
CA LEU A 936 13.65 0.64 7.91
C LEU A 936 14.50 1.90 8.14
N LEU A 937 14.41 2.89 7.24
CA LEU A 937 15.17 4.14 7.34
C LEU A 937 14.64 5.03 8.47
N THR A 938 13.32 5.12 8.63
CA THR A 938 12.68 5.87 9.72
C THR A 938 13.04 5.27 11.08
N ASN A 939 12.96 3.94 11.22
CA ASN A 939 13.32 3.26 12.46
C ASN A 939 14.81 3.42 12.80
N PHE A 940 15.69 3.30 11.80
CA PHE A 940 17.12 3.56 11.99
C PHE A 940 17.35 4.99 12.50
N ARG A 941 16.77 5.99 11.83
CA ARG A 941 16.90 7.40 12.21
C ARG A 941 16.35 7.66 13.62
N ASN A 942 15.15 7.17 13.93
CA ASN A 942 14.46 7.45 15.20
C ASN A 942 15.17 6.80 16.38
N SER A 943 15.66 5.57 16.23
CA SER A 943 16.35 4.82 17.28
C SER A 943 17.79 5.29 17.54
N THR A 944 18.50 5.77 16.50
CA THR A 944 19.94 6.10 16.61
C THR A 944 20.24 7.60 16.62
N ARG A 945 19.31 8.44 16.13
CA ARG A 945 19.54 9.88 15.83
C ARG A 945 20.67 10.13 14.82
N LYS A 946 21.02 9.13 13.99
CA LYS A 946 21.96 9.23 12.87
C LYS A 946 21.26 9.72 11.61
N GLY A 947 21.99 10.38 10.71
CA GLY A 947 21.45 10.82 9.42
C GLY A 947 21.06 9.63 8.55
N ALA A 948 19.97 9.75 7.80
CA ALA A 948 19.54 8.77 6.81
C ALA A 948 18.94 9.54 5.63
N ALA A 949 19.26 9.16 4.39
CA ALA A 949 18.68 9.72 3.17
C ALA A 949 18.63 8.65 2.08
N MET A 950 17.72 8.79 1.12
CA MET A 950 17.67 7.95 -0.08
C MET A 950 17.63 8.82 -1.34
N VAL A 951 18.27 8.36 -2.42
CA VAL A 951 18.35 9.08 -3.69
C VAL A 951 17.92 8.16 -4.83
N GLY A 952 17.00 8.64 -5.68
CA GLY A 952 16.55 8.03 -6.93
C GLY A 952 16.70 8.96 -8.13
N SER A 953 16.47 8.47 -9.35
CA SER A 953 16.71 9.27 -10.58
C SER A 953 15.78 8.96 -11.75
N HIS A 954 15.21 7.75 -11.85
CA HIS A 954 14.40 7.30 -13.00
C HIS A 954 13.28 8.28 -13.42
N ALA A 955 12.73 9.03 -12.47
CA ALA A 955 11.70 10.04 -12.74
C ALA A 955 12.24 11.32 -13.42
N GLN A 956 13.53 11.60 -13.36
CA GLN A 956 14.17 12.75 -14.02
C GLN A 956 13.57 14.11 -13.60
N VAL A 957 12.94 14.16 -12.42
CA VAL A 957 12.31 15.34 -11.84
C VAL A 957 13.02 15.69 -10.53
N ALA A 958 13.91 16.69 -10.56
CA ALA A 958 14.62 17.12 -9.37
C ALA A 958 13.65 17.51 -8.25
N ASN A 959 13.65 16.74 -7.16
CA ASN A 959 12.68 16.90 -6.07
C ASN A 959 13.25 16.38 -4.75
N VAL A 960 12.79 16.94 -3.64
CA VAL A 960 13.01 16.36 -2.30
C VAL A 960 11.66 16.19 -1.63
N HIS A 961 11.39 14.98 -1.15
CA HIS A 961 10.28 14.69 -0.26
C HIS A 961 10.81 14.16 1.07
N ARG A 962 10.08 14.39 2.16
CA ARG A 962 10.47 13.94 3.51
C ARG A 962 9.38 13.08 4.12
N VAL A 963 9.76 11.88 4.56
CA VAL A 963 8.89 10.95 5.28
C VAL A 963 9.48 10.72 6.66
N GLU A 964 8.76 11.16 7.69
CA GLU A 964 9.12 10.92 9.11
C GLU A 964 10.59 11.25 9.45
N GLY A 965 11.10 12.35 8.90
CA GLY A 965 12.45 12.86 9.12
C GLY A 965 13.52 12.39 8.12
N VAL A 966 13.21 11.45 7.22
CA VAL A 966 14.12 10.94 6.19
C VAL A 966 13.87 11.69 4.88
N PRO A 967 14.85 12.42 4.31
CA PRO A 967 14.76 12.96 2.97
C PRO A 967 14.99 11.88 1.90
N TYR A 968 14.13 11.94 0.88
CA TYR A 968 14.19 11.16 -0.34
C TYR A 968 14.30 12.13 -1.51
N ALA A 969 15.41 12.07 -2.23
CA ALA A 969 15.69 12.97 -3.33
C ALA A 969 15.53 12.25 -4.67
N VAL A 970 15.02 12.95 -5.67
CA VAL A 970 15.03 12.52 -7.07
C VAL A 970 16.00 13.42 -7.82
N LEU A 971 16.91 12.81 -8.59
CA LEU A 971 17.92 13.50 -9.38
C LEU A 971 17.33 14.05 -10.70
N PRO A 972 17.89 15.15 -11.23
CA PRO A 972 17.67 15.53 -12.62
C PRO A 972 18.32 14.52 -13.58
N SER A 973 17.82 14.46 -14.82
CA SER A 973 18.53 13.73 -15.88
C SER A 973 19.82 14.46 -16.25
N SER A 974 20.87 13.74 -16.64
CA SER A 974 22.12 14.38 -17.09
C SER A 974 22.19 14.55 -18.61
N GLY A 975 21.55 13.65 -19.38
CA GLY A 975 21.64 13.64 -20.85
C GLY A 975 20.28 13.66 -21.53
N LYS A 976 19.46 12.63 -21.29
CA LYS A 976 18.14 12.52 -21.92
C LYS A 976 17.23 13.66 -21.52
N ASN A 977 16.42 14.14 -22.46
CA ASN A 977 15.40 15.14 -22.18
C ASN A 977 14.41 14.61 -21.12
N PRO A 978 14.25 15.31 -19.98
CA PRO A 978 13.31 14.93 -18.93
C PRO A 978 11.87 14.99 -19.42
N TYR A 979 11.07 14.00 -19.03
CA TYR A 979 9.63 14.00 -19.32
C TYR A 979 8.83 14.95 -18.42
N GLY A 980 9.27 15.16 -17.17
CA GLY A 980 8.64 16.11 -16.25
C GLY A 980 8.73 17.55 -16.75
N THR A 981 7.93 18.47 -16.21
CA THR A 981 7.92 19.88 -16.68
C THR A 981 9.03 20.73 -16.04
N PRO A 982 9.59 21.74 -16.74
CA PRO A 982 10.64 22.61 -16.19
C PRO A 982 10.28 23.27 -14.85
N GLU A 983 9.04 23.73 -14.72
CA GLU A 983 8.52 24.39 -13.52
C GLU A 983 8.45 23.46 -12.29
N ARG A 984 8.55 22.15 -12.51
CA ARG A 984 8.37 21.11 -11.50
C ARG A 984 9.61 20.27 -11.25
N GLY A 985 10.76 20.66 -11.80
CA GLY A 985 12.04 19.98 -11.61
C GLY A 985 12.50 19.12 -12.78
N GLY A 986 11.74 19.06 -13.88
CA GLY A 986 12.19 18.42 -15.11
C GLY A 986 13.20 19.30 -15.85
N PHE A 987 14.49 19.08 -15.64
CA PHE A 987 15.56 19.74 -16.40
C PHE A 987 16.81 18.86 -16.44
N THR A 988 17.73 19.14 -17.36
CA THR A 988 19.02 18.44 -17.39
C THR A 988 20.05 19.08 -16.47
N GLY A 989 20.82 18.27 -15.75
CA GLY A 989 21.80 18.75 -14.76
C GLY A 989 22.48 17.62 -14.00
N TRP A 990 23.13 17.98 -12.89
CA TRP A 990 23.75 17.06 -11.95
C TRP A 990 23.69 17.65 -10.53
N VAL A 991 24.06 16.88 -9.51
CA VAL A 991 23.99 17.35 -8.11
C VAL A 991 25.34 17.16 -7.41
N ASP A 992 25.84 18.24 -6.79
CA ASP A 992 26.98 18.23 -5.86
C ASP A 992 26.45 18.17 -4.44
N TRP A 993 27.00 17.28 -3.61
CA TRP A 993 26.52 17.03 -2.26
C TRP A 993 27.63 17.34 -1.26
N SER A 994 27.26 17.94 -0.13
CA SER A 994 28.15 18.06 1.03
C SER A 994 27.57 17.31 2.22
N VAL A 995 28.44 16.54 2.88
CA VAL A 995 28.10 15.77 4.08
C VAL A 995 28.92 16.28 5.25
N ASP A 996 28.27 16.67 6.34
CA ASP A 996 28.90 16.93 7.63
C ASP A 996 28.54 15.83 8.64
N ALA A 997 29.41 14.82 8.74
CA ALA A 997 29.24 13.68 9.64
C ALA A 997 29.25 14.06 11.13
N ARG A 998 29.62 15.30 11.48
CA ARG A 998 29.62 15.80 12.87
C ARG A 998 28.24 16.31 13.29
N ARG A 999 27.34 16.58 12.35
CA ARG A 999 25.98 17.07 12.63
C ARG A 999 25.04 15.90 12.89
N PRO A 1000 24.11 16.03 13.86
CA PRO A 1000 23.12 14.98 14.12
C PRO A 1000 22.03 14.95 13.04
N ALA A 1001 21.24 13.86 13.04
CA ALA A 1001 20.05 13.67 12.23
C ALA A 1001 19.14 14.90 12.07
N GLY A 1002 18.87 15.62 13.17
CA GLY A 1002 17.97 16.78 13.20
C GLY A 1002 18.62 18.11 12.76
N GLY A 1003 19.90 18.11 12.42
CA GLY A 1003 20.61 19.26 11.86
C GLY A 1003 20.86 19.12 10.35
N GLN A 1004 21.51 20.12 9.77
CA GLN A 1004 21.92 20.14 8.37
C GLN A 1004 23.19 19.30 8.16
N TRP A 1005 23.05 17.97 8.19
CA TRP A 1005 24.17 17.03 7.96
C TRP A 1005 24.39 16.72 6.47
N LEU A 1006 23.38 16.96 5.63
CA LEU A 1006 23.40 16.76 4.18
C LEU A 1006 22.88 18.03 3.50
N GLU A 1007 23.56 18.47 2.46
CA GLU A 1007 23.16 19.61 1.62
C GLU A 1007 23.48 19.33 0.15
N ALA A 1008 22.64 19.78 -0.75
CA ALA A 1008 22.75 19.61 -2.20
C ALA A 1008 22.83 20.95 -2.93
N ASP A 1009 23.69 20.99 -3.95
CA ASP A 1009 23.78 22.01 -4.96
C ASP A 1009 23.30 21.38 -6.28
N VAL A 1010 22.09 21.75 -6.70
CA VAL A 1010 21.42 21.19 -7.88
C VAL A 1010 21.76 22.05 -9.09
N ARG A 1011 22.67 21.54 -9.92
CA ARG A 1011 23.35 22.28 -10.99
C ARG A 1011 22.74 21.97 -12.34
N ALA A 1012 21.82 22.84 -12.78
CA ALA A 1012 21.22 22.74 -14.11
C ALA A 1012 22.18 23.18 -15.22
N PHE A 1013 22.16 22.46 -16.35
CA PHE A 1013 22.91 22.85 -17.54
C PHE A 1013 22.23 23.98 -18.30
N ALA A 1014 23.02 24.95 -18.75
CA ALA A 1014 22.57 26.12 -19.50
C ALA A 1014 23.34 26.32 -20.81
N GLN A 1015 22.63 26.77 -21.82
CA GLN A 1015 23.18 27.32 -23.07
C GLN A 1015 23.18 28.84 -23.02
N SER A 1016 22.11 29.44 -22.50
CA SER A 1016 21.98 30.89 -22.29
C SER A 1016 21.17 31.17 -21.02
N ILE A 1017 21.34 32.39 -20.47
CA ILE A 1017 20.65 32.85 -19.26
C ILE A 1017 20.05 34.23 -19.54
N THR A 1018 18.78 34.42 -19.19
CA THR A 1018 18.09 35.72 -19.22
C THR A 1018 17.60 36.06 -17.81
N LEU A 1019 17.87 37.28 -17.35
CA LEU A 1019 17.39 37.79 -16.07
C LEU A 1019 16.26 38.79 -16.29
N ASP A 1020 15.15 38.61 -15.56
CA ASP A 1020 14.06 39.58 -15.50
C ASP A 1020 14.32 40.49 -14.29
N THR A 1021 14.78 41.71 -14.56
CA THR A 1021 15.10 42.71 -13.54
C THR A 1021 14.52 44.07 -13.93
N PRO A 1022 14.14 44.93 -12.97
CA PRO A 1022 13.76 46.30 -13.31
C PRO A 1022 15.00 47.10 -13.72
N ALA A 1023 14.85 48.01 -14.69
CA ALA A 1023 15.94 48.90 -15.08
C ALA A 1023 16.38 49.84 -13.93
N ALA A 1024 15.46 50.21 -13.05
CA ALA A 1024 15.71 51.04 -11.87
C ALA A 1024 14.84 50.66 -10.67
N LEU A 1025 15.32 50.96 -9.45
CA LEU A 1025 14.62 50.73 -8.18
C LEU A 1025 14.81 51.95 -7.25
N ARG A 1026 13.76 52.42 -6.58
CA ARG A 1026 13.87 53.52 -5.61
C ARG A 1026 14.48 53.04 -4.30
N ILE A 1027 15.18 53.91 -3.58
CA ILE A 1027 15.70 53.62 -2.23
C ILE A 1027 14.55 53.15 -1.33
N GLY A 1028 14.79 52.08 -0.57
CA GLY A 1028 13.80 51.48 0.31
C GLY A 1028 12.80 50.56 -0.39
N ALA A 1029 12.72 50.58 -1.74
CA ALA A 1029 11.93 49.62 -2.47
C ALA A 1029 12.61 48.25 -2.55
N THR A 1030 11.77 47.22 -2.65
CA THR A 1030 12.19 45.83 -2.84
C THR A 1030 11.52 45.29 -4.08
N THR A 1031 12.25 44.50 -4.85
CA THR A 1031 11.71 43.72 -5.98
C THR A 1031 12.14 42.27 -5.88
N ARG A 1032 11.39 41.34 -6.46
CA ARG A 1032 11.80 39.94 -6.59
C ARG A 1032 12.42 39.75 -7.98
N LEU A 1033 13.66 39.28 -8.02
CA LEU A 1033 14.32 38.95 -9.27
C LEU A 1033 13.85 37.57 -9.76
N SER A 1034 13.69 37.44 -11.07
CA SER A 1034 13.45 36.17 -11.75
C SER A 1034 14.32 36.05 -12.99
N GLY A 1035 14.20 34.93 -13.69
CA GLY A 1035 14.91 34.70 -14.93
C GLY A 1035 14.73 33.27 -15.38
N ARG A 1036 15.38 32.94 -16.48
CA ARG A 1036 15.29 31.64 -17.13
C ARG A 1036 16.60 31.26 -17.78
N ILE A 1037 16.84 29.95 -17.85
CA ILE A 1037 17.89 29.37 -18.68
C ILE A 1037 17.26 28.71 -19.90
N VAL A 1038 17.96 28.73 -21.02
CA VAL A 1038 17.69 27.80 -22.13
C VAL A 1038 18.67 26.65 -22.00
N GLN A 1039 18.18 25.41 -21.98
CA GLN A 1039 19.02 24.22 -21.89
C GLN A 1039 19.48 23.77 -23.28
N PRO A 1040 20.69 23.20 -23.37
CA PRO A 1040 21.12 22.48 -24.56
C PRO A 1040 20.38 21.14 -24.68
N GLU A 1041 20.36 20.59 -25.90
CA GLU A 1041 19.92 19.22 -26.17
C GLU A 1041 21.15 18.31 -26.30
N GLY A 1042 21.42 17.52 -25.26
CA GLY A 1042 22.73 16.88 -25.09
C GLY A 1042 23.84 17.94 -25.00
N VAL A 1043 24.75 17.93 -25.97
CA VAL A 1043 25.80 18.97 -26.14
C VAL A 1043 25.50 19.97 -27.27
N GLY A 1044 24.34 19.84 -27.92
CA GLY A 1044 23.89 20.67 -29.02
C GLY A 1044 22.99 21.84 -28.59
N THR A 1045 22.41 22.54 -29.57
CA THR A 1045 21.48 23.65 -29.30
C THR A 1045 20.13 23.10 -28.87
N GLY A 1046 19.60 23.59 -27.74
CA GLY A 1046 18.28 23.19 -27.25
C GLY A 1046 17.30 24.36 -27.16
N THR A 1047 16.05 24.02 -26.87
CA THR A 1047 14.93 24.97 -26.82
C THR A 1047 14.22 24.99 -25.46
N ARG A 1048 14.56 24.07 -24.56
CA ARG A 1048 13.90 23.91 -23.27
C ARG A 1048 14.22 25.09 -22.36
N VAL A 1049 13.17 25.77 -21.88
CA VAL A 1049 13.28 26.92 -20.98
C VAL A 1049 13.02 26.47 -19.55
N VAL A 1050 13.91 26.79 -18.62
CA VAL A 1050 13.80 26.40 -17.20
C VAL A 1050 13.89 27.65 -16.32
N PRO A 1051 12.98 27.85 -15.36
CA PRO A 1051 13.01 29.03 -14.49
C PRO A 1051 14.19 28.98 -13.50
N LEU A 1052 14.80 30.13 -13.23
CA LEU A 1052 15.84 30.28 -12.20
C LEU A 1052 15.21 30.34 -10.79
N ARG A 1053 14.82 29.18 -10.28
CA ARG A 1053 14.28 28.94 -8.94
C ARG A 1053 14.43 27.48 -8.52
N TYR A 1054 14.14 27.20 -7.26
CA TYR A 1054 14.01 25.83 -6.75
C TYR A 1054 13.20 24.97 -7.74
N PRO A 1055 13.69 23.75 -8.08
CA PRO A 1055 14.75 23.01 -7.40
C PRO A 1055 16.18 23.30 -7.88
N ILE A 1056 16.40 24.26 -8.78
CA ILE A 1056 17.75 24.69 -9.16
C ILE A 1056 18.38 25.52 -8.03
N SER A 1057 19.64 25.23 -7.72
CA SER A 1057 20.51 26.09 -6.92
C SER A 1057 20.98 27.27 -7.78
N VAL A 1058 20.57 28.50 -7.44
CA VAL A 1058 20.79 29.68 -8.28
C VAL A 1058 22.02 30.43 -7.79
N HIS A 1059 23.15 30.27 -8.49
CA HIS A 1059 24.42 30.90 -8.11
C HIS A 1059 24.44 32.41 -8.42
N TRP A 1060 23.90 33.20 -7.50
CA TRP A 1060 23.90 34.66 -7.58
C TRP A 1060 25.30 35.22 -7.29
N SER A 1061 25.70 36.19 -8.10
CA SER A 1061 26.89 37.03 -7.91
C SER A 1061 26.59 38.46 -8.37
N GLY A 1062 27.54 39.38 -8.26
CA GLY A 1062 27.32 40.75 -8.72
C GLY A 1062 28.48 41.69 -8.50
N SER A 1063 28.24 42.97 -8.78
CA SER A 1063 29.24 44.02 -8.61
C SER A 1063 29.62 44.23 -7.13
N PRO A 1064 30.82 44.79 -6.83
CA PRO A 1064 31.30 44.94 -5.44
C PRO A 1064 30.38 45.71 -4.50
N ASN A 1065 29.46 46.52 -5.01
CA ASN A 1065 28.49 47.30 -4.26
C ASN A 1065 27.12 46.61 -4.06
N LEU A 1066 26.97 45.36 -4.50
CA LEU A 1066 25.88 44.46 -4.14
C LEU A 1066 26.30 43.61 -2.94
N ALA A 1067 25.45 43.51 -1.92
CA ALA A 1067 25.54 42.45 -0.91
C ALA A 1067 24.65 41.28 -1.33
N ILE A 1068 25.09 40.04 -1.06
CA ILE A 1068 24.29 38.83 -1.26
C ILE A 1068 24.26 38.08 0.07
N GLY A 1069 23.08 37.67 0.49
CA GLY A 1069 22.87 36.87 1.70
C GLY A 1069 21.50 37.12 2.31
N SER A 1070 21.07 36.19 3.15
CA SER A 1070 19.71 36.19 3.69
C SER A 1070 19.63 36.72 5.11
N GLY A 1071 18.50 37.34 5.43
CA GLY A 1071 18.12 37.74 6.79
C GLY A 1071 18.57 39.15 7.24
N PRO A 1072 18.03 39.64 8.37
CA PRO A 1072 18.16 41.04 8.79
C PRO A 1072 19.61 41.49 9.06
N ALA A 1073 20.46 40.58 9.56
CA ALA A 1073 21.85 40.88 9.86
C ALA A 1073 22.65 41.25 8.61
N VAL A 1074 22.42 40.55 7.48
CA VAL A 1074 23.06 40.84 6.20
C VAL A 1074 22.62 42.20 5.67
N VAL A 1075 21.32 42.51 5.78
CA VAL A 1075 20.77 43.82 5.38
C VAL A 1075 21.41 44.95 6.20
N LEU A 1076 21.54 44.77 7.52
CA LEU A 1076 22.19 45.74 8.39
C LEU A 1076 23.67 45.93 8.03
N ALA A 1077 24.42 44.83 7.85
CA ALA A 1077 25.82 44.88 7.45
C ALA A 1077 26.00 45.58 6.09
N ALA A 1078 25.12 45.31 5.12
CA ALA A 1078 25.11 45.97 3.82
C ALA A 1078 24.89 47.48 3.94
N ARG A 1079 23.99 47.92 4.83
CA ARG A 1079 23.76 49.36 5.12
C ARG A 1079 24.99 50.02 5.73
N VAL A 1080 25.64 49.36 6.69
CA VAL A 1080 26.84 49.87 7.37
C VAL A 1080 28.03 49.96 6.42
N THR A 1081 28.26 48.93 5.61
CA THR A 1081 29.35 48.86 4.64
C THR A 1081 29.10 49.65 3.35
N GLY A 1082 27.99 50.40 3.28
CA GLY A 1082 27.70 51.30 2.19
C GLY A 1082 27.34 50.66 0.86
N LYS A 1083 26.80 49.45 0.88
CA LYS A 1083 26.29 48.77 -0.32
C LYS A 1083 25.10 49.53 -0.90
N VAL A 1084 24.96 49.44 -2.23
CA VAL A 1084 23.88 50.08 -3.00
C VAL A 1084 22.59 49.27 -2.91
N ALA A 1085 22.71 47.93 -2.91
CA ALA A 1085 21.59 47.02 -2.73
C ALA A 1085 22.03 45.74 -2.01
N VAL A 1086 21.05 44.98 -1.52
CA VAL A 1086 21.22 43.64 -0.96
C VAL A 1086 20.25 42.66 -1.62
N LEU A 1087 20.75 41.52 -2.09
CA LEU A 1087 19.96 40.43 -2.65
C LEU A 1087 19.91 39.26 -1.66
N ASP A 1088 18.69 38.90 -1.25
CA ASP A 1088 18.44 37.67 -0.50
C ASP A 1088 18.25 36.52 -1.51
N PRO A 1089 19.18 35.55 -1.59
CA PRO A 1089 19.14 34.50 -2.60
C PRO A 1089 17.99 33.50 -2.41
N VAL A 1090 17.51 33.33 -1.18
CA VAL A 1090 16.43 32.38 -0.84
C VAL A 1090 15.08 32.92 -1.30
N THR A 1091 14.80 34.19 -0.98
CA THR A 1091 13.53 34.85 -1.34
C THR A 1091 13.58 35.50 -2.73
N ARG A 1092 14.79 35.61 -3.30
CA ARG A 1092 15.15 36.35 -4.51
C ARG A 1092 14.83 37.84 -4.44
N LYS A 1093 14.73 38.39 -3.22
CA LYS A 1093 14.38 39.79 -3.00
C LYS A 1093 15.62 40.67 -3.04
N LEU A 1094 15.65 41.61 -3.99
CA LEU A 1094 16.61 42.69 -4.04
C LEU A 1094 16.04 43.93 -3.33
N THR A 1095 16.74 44.44 -2.33
CA THR A 1095 16.38 45.65 -1.60
C THR A 1095 17.37 46.77 -1.89
N ALA A 1096 16.86 47.91 -2.39
CA ALA A 1096 17.65 49.11 -2.65
C ALA A 1096 17.97 49.86 -1.36
N LEU A 1097 19.24 50.17 -1.14
CA LEU A 1097 19.75 50.78 0.10
C LEU A 1097 20.27 52.21 -0.10
N ARG A 1098 20.97 52.48 -1.21
CA ARG A 1098 21.61 53.78 -1.50
C ARG A 1098 21.62 54.08 -3.00
N PRO A 1099 21.68 55.34 -3.45
CA PRO A 1099 21.80 55.66 -4.87
C PRO A 1099 23.06 55.02 -5.48
N GLY A 1100 22.96 54.50 -6.70
CA GLY A 1100 24.09 53.89 -7.41
C GLY A 1100 23.64 52.91 -8.49
N LYS A 1101 24.57 52.12 -9.03
CA LYS A 1101 24.25 51.02 -9.97
C LYS A 1101 24.78 49.71 -9.43
N VAL A 1102 23.98 48.66 -9.41
CA VAL A 1102 24.42 47.30 -9.08
C VAL A 1102 24.26 46.41 -10.30
N THR A 1103 25.25 45.58 -10.58
CA THR A 1103 25.13 44.46 -11.51
C THR A 1103 24.81 43.22 -10.71
N VAL A 1104 23.76 42.51 -11.11
CA VAL A 1104 23.39 41.19 -10.59
C VAL A 1104 23.69 40.18 -11.70
N SER A 1105 24.31 39.06 -11.33
CA SER A 1105 24.71 38.00 -12.24
C SER A 1105 24.26 36.64 -11.73
N VAL A 1106 23.92 35.72 -12.63
CA VAL A 1106 23.66 34.31 -12.35
C VAL A 1106 24.56 33.46 -13.23
N THR A 1107 25.12 32.40 -12.66
CA THR A 1107 26.03 31.48 -13.34
C THR A 1107 25.50 30.05 -13.27
N ASN A 1108 25.46 29.35 -14.41
CA ASN A 1108 25.11 27.93 -14.50
C ASN A 1108 26.17 27.17 -15.28
N ASP A 1109 26.30 25.87 -15.03
CA ASP A 1109 27.20 25.04 -15.81
C ASP A 1109 26.78 25.02 -17.28
N SER A 1110 27.73 25.20 -18.20
CA SER A 1110 27.44 24.98 -19.61
C SER A 1110 27.29 23.49 -19.91
N MET A 1111 26.72 23.09 -21.04
CA MET A 1111 26.92 21.74 -21.58
C MET A 1111 27.31 21.84 -23.05
N ARG A 1112 28.62 21.92 -23.27
CA ARG A 1112 29.28 21.98 -24.58
C ARG A 1112 30.15 20.74 -24.75
N PRO A 1113 30.45 20.30 -25.99
CA PRO A 1113 31.41 19.22 -26.22
C PRO A 1113 32.73 19.52 -25.50
N TYR A 1114 33.28 18.51 -24.82
CA TYR A 1114 34.53 18.69 -24.08
C TYR A 1114 35.72 18.70 -25.03
N THR A 1115 36.35 19.88 -25.19
CA THR A 1115 37.55 20.08 -26.01
C THR A 1115 38.74 20.59 -25.19
N GLY A 1116 38.64 20.53 -23.86
CA GLY A 1116 39.62 21.06 -22.90
C GLY A 1116 39.01 22.05 -21.90
N GLY A 1117 39.85 22.66 -21.05
CA GLY A 1117 39.40 23.48 -19.92
C GLY A 1117 38.49 24.66 -20.29
N ALA A 1118 38.69 25.30 -21.45
CA ALA A 1118 37.87 26.42 -21.90
C ALA A 1118 36.40 26.04 -22.18
N SER A 1119 36.15 24.81 -22.65
CA SER A 1119 34.80 24.30 -22.91
C SER A 1119 33.96 24.09 -21.65
N LEU A 1120 34.60 24.10 -20.47
CA LEU A 1120 33.98 23.99 -19.15
C LEU A 1120 33.56 25.35 -18.58
N ALA A 1121 33.87 26.46 -19.25
CA ALA A 1121 33.47 27.78 -18.79
C ALA A 1121 31.94 27.83 -18.61
N PRO A 1122 31.45 28.35 -17.46
CA PRO A 1122 30.02 28.39 -17.20
C PRO A 1122 29.33 29.43 -18.11
N VAL A 1123 28.01 29.38 -18.16
CA VAL A 1123 27.19 30.44 -18.77
C VAL A 1123 26.84 31.46 -17.70
N THR A 1124 26.99 32.74 -18.00
CA THR A 1124 26.67 33.83 -17.07
C THR A 1124 25.70 34.82 -17.72
N GLY A 1125 24.57 35.06 -17.07
CA GLY A 1125 23.65 36.16 -17.40
C GLY A 1125 23.82 37.29 -16.40
N SER A 1126 23.87 38.54 -16.87
CA SER A 1126 24.03 39.72 -16.00
C SER A 1126 23.05 40.83 -16.37
N ALA A 1127 22.57 41.56 -15.37
CA ALA A 1127 21.73 42.74 -15.55
C ALA A 1127 22.18 43.85 -14.60
N THR A 1128 22.12 45.11 -15.06
CA THR A 1128 22.48 46.28 -14.24
C THR A 1128 21.24 47.05 -13.86
N ILE A 1129 21.08 47.31 -12.56
CA ILE A 1129 19.93 47.97 -11.97
C ILE A 1129 20.40 49.29 -11.37
N SER A 1130 19.77 50.40 -11.75
CA SER A 1130 20.04 51.72 -11.15
C SER A 1130 19.19 51.93 -9.90
N VAL A 1131 19.82 52.15 -8.75
CA VAL A 1131 19.14 52.60 -7.55
C VAL A 1131 19.04 54.12 -7.55
N GLN A 1132 17.81 54.62 -7.53
CA GLN A 1132 17.48 56.04 -7.61
C GLN A 1132 16.88 56.54 -6.29
N ARG A 1133 16.97 57.85 -6.05
CA ARG A 1133 16.40 58.48 -4.85
C ARG A 1133 14.90 58.29 -4.77
#